data_AF-A0A1L8RKB7-F1
#
_entry.id   AF-A0A1L8RKB7-F1
#
_cell.length_a   1.000
_cell.length_b   1.000
_cell.length_c   1.000
_cell.angle_alpha   90.00
_cell.angle_beta   90.00
_cell.angle_gamma   90.00
#
_symmetry.space_group_name_H-M   'P 1'
#
loop_
_entity.id
_entity.type
_entity.pdbx_description
1 polymer ?
#
loop_
_entity_poly.entity_id
_entity_poly.type
_entity_poly.pdbx_seq_one_letter_code
_entity_poly.pdbx_strand_id
1 'polypeptide(L)'
;MKKVLKTIGLSLLTASLLLAEAPLALAVTTTDVTTTAEKAQLPAIEVDRFYTVAEPYIHEFSVAEQPYLLKIFYDTTWRSELYTFTETAIDEVKIAEQPVAKELSYEIDNQTVQFQVALPPTSEATPPTSSEETAASSSSETATTTTETTSEEQSPAASDTEESEEVTAGSEASKPAEAAAPKQTNSKSNASADKPIIQEQDYFATNPQYIWLSQDVKVYAKNDLSGQPKQTLRKGTVLATAKLLRNPAGVPIFQVSGGYTAALKTIGTKITGNYKNYYTDNPGYIVMQKQDVTYKTADLNGGIVKKYAAGSVLKVTGVVLSKTGYPRFKVAGGYITANKSIVVKVTNNYQAYYLTAPKQVVMKKNDVVYNKTEFGQAQKGRKLSAGKVEKVSGIVFSSSGYPRFKVAGGYLTANKSYVQTVTNNYNSYYLTNPKQIVLKKNDVFYRDTAFTKKGAAIKTGTVVKVQGIVYTSGGTPRLKTSKGYLTANKKYVNKVVANYQDYYTSKPARIKMKVTDWYYNGVEFNKNGRKSKLPKNTVVSVENLTFTSSGIPRLKVRGGYLTANKKYVAATSASPTIQMNVPFYSQYAVGAPQGCETASLWETFRYKGYASNQSLPKLLKALPLSSNNNPYNGFAGTPFKTLPASANVHQTIFPKAFVPFANKYAPGKIADISGSSVTQLRNELLQGNPVIIWATYLYQKPVTKKFWWGTGVTNLHVMVVDGYKDGRYHLTDPISGKFWVSEAQLYRAYKPKKMAVAVR
;
A
#
# COMPACT_ATOMS: atom_id res chain seq x y z
N MET A 1 -24.22 -59.47 -24.97
CA MET A 1 -23.94 -59.12 -26.39
C MET A 1 -22.77 -58.12 -26.41
N LYS A 2 -21.73 -58.31 -27.25
CA LYS A 2 -21.39 -57.50 -28.47
C LYS A 2 -21.41 -55.96 -28.24
N LYS A 3 -20.42 -55.12 -28.62
CA LYS A 3 -19.04 -55.21 -29.20
C LYS A 3 -18.32 -53.84 -28.92
N VAL A 4 -17.01 -53.74 -28.57
CA VAL A 4 -15.77 -53.59 -29.41
C VAL A 4 -15.72 -52.29 -30.25
N LEU A 5 -14.64 -51.48 -30.39
CA LEU A 5 -13.15 -51.59 -30.18
C LEU A 5 -12.67 -51.01 -28.81
N LYS A 6 -11.41 -50.63 -28.42
CA LYS A 6 -10.04 -50.37 -29.00
C LYS A 6 -9.89 -49.10 -29.90
N THR A 7 -8.72 -48.46 -30.16
CA THR A 7 -7.26 -48.80 -30.09
C THR A 7 -6.43 -47.55 -29.65
N ILE A 8 -5.75 -47.53 -28.49
CA ILE A 8 -4.33 -47.86 -28.17
C ILE A 8 -3.24 -46.90 -28.71
N GLY A 9 -2.43 -46.36 -27.78
CA GLY A 9 -1.04 -45.90 -27.94
C GLY A 9 -0.34 -45.96 -26.56
N LEU A 10 0.83 -46.61 -26.44
CA LEU A 10 1.32 -47.12 -25.15
C LEU A 10 2.85 -46.98 -24.96
N SER A 11 3.30 -46.55 -23.78
CA SER A 11 4.49 -47.08 -23.05
C SER A 11 4.84 -46.20 -21.82
N LEU A 12 5.83 -46.57 -21.00
CA LEU A 12 5.81 -47.58 -19.91
C LEU A 12 7.03 -47.32 -18.98
N LEU A 13 7.24 -48.16 -17.94
CA LEU A 13 8.39 -48.16 -17.00
C LEU A 13 8.50 -46.91 -16.07
N THR A 14 8.97 -46.99 -14.82
CA THR A 14 9.13 -48.12 -13.87
C THR A 14 9.12 -47.56 -12.44
N ALA A 15 8.71 -48.36 -11.46
CA ALA A 15 9.02 -48.14 -10.05
C ALA A 15 10.04 -49.21 -9.60
N SER A 16 11.06 -48.81 -8.85
CA SER A 16 12.05 -49.73 -8.28
C SER A 16 12.05 -49.61 -6.76
N LEU A 17 11.91 -50.77 -6.10
CA LEU A 17 12.00 -50.94 -4.66
C LEU A 17 13.48 -51.06 -4.25
N LEU A 18 13.83 -50.67 -3.01
CA LEU A 18 14.98 -51.25 -2.32
C LEU A 18 14.79 -51.17 -0.80
N LEU A 19 15.13 -52.25 -0.10
CA LEU A 19 15.16 -52.34 1.37
C LEU A 19 16.58 -52.08 1.90
N ALA A 20 16.66 -51.66 3.16
CA ALA A 20 17.80 -51.90 4.05
C ALA A 20 17.28 -51.87 5.50
N GLU A 21 17.87 -52.69 6.38
CA GLU A 21 17.34 -52.95 7.73
C GLU A 21 18.14 -52.24 8.85
N ALA A 22 17.87 -52.61 10.10
CA ALA A 22 18.30 -51.97 11.36
C ALA A 22 19.69 -52.52 11.83
N PRO A 23 20.17 -52.46 13.12
CA PRO A 23 19.51 -52.04 14.36
C PRO A 23 20.37 -51.26 15.41
N LEU A 24 19.77 -51.08 16.60
CA LEU A 24 20.35 -50.93 17.95
C LEU A 24 21.37 -49.79 18.25
N ALA A 25 21.02 -48.97 19.26
CA ALA A 25 21.78 -48.86 20.52
C ALA A 25 20.89 -48.24 21.62
N LEU A 26 21.11 -48.62 22.89
CA LEU A 26 20.34 -48.17 24.05
C LEU A 26 21.27 -47.46 25.06
N ALA A 27 20.85 -46.32 25.61
CA ALA A 27 21.47 -45.71 26.77
C ALA A 27 20.40 -44.99 27.61
N VAL A 28 20.31 -45.33 28.89
CA VAL A 28 19.31 -44.81 29.84
C VAL A 28 20.04 -44.24 31.05
N THR A 29 19.61 -43.07 31.51
CA THR A 29 19.75 -42.66 32.92
C THR A 29 18.43 -42.07 33.41
N THR A 30 17.99 -42.54 34.58
CA THR A 30 16.69 -42.26 35.21
C THR A 30 16.87 -41.44 36.49
N THR A 31 15.90 -40.57 36.79
CA THR A 31 15.33 -40.26 38.15
C THR A 31 14.48 -38.98 38.08
N ASP A 32 13.32 -38.85 38.74
CA ASP A 32 12.36 -39.89 39.14
C ASP A 32 10.94 -39.33 39.41
N VAL A 33 9.97 -40.25 39.45
CA VAL A 33 8.62 -40.28 40.10
C VAL A 33 8.28 -39.08 41.04
N THR A 34 7.11 -38.40 40.97
CA THR A 34 5.69 -38.85 41.17
C THR A 34 4.70 -38.14 40.22
N THR A 35 3.71 -38.72 39.50
CA THR A 35 2.63 -39.72 39.73
C THR A 35 1.26 -39.22 40.25
N THR A 36 0.35 -38.91 39.31
CA THR A 36 -1.10 -39.28 39.28
C THR A 36 -1.62 -38.86 37.89
N ALA A 37 -2.01 -39.77 36.99
CA ALA A 37 -3.30 -40.48 36.88
C ALA A 37 -4.48 -39.54 36.49
N GLU A 38 -5.34 -39.83 35.49
CA GLU A 38 -5.55 -41.08 34.71
C GLU A 38 -5.96 -40.83 33.22
N LYS A 39 -6.27 -41.93 32.50
CA LYS A 39 -6.60 -42.12 31.05
C LYS A 39 -7.40 -40.97 30.39
N ALA A 40 -7.19 -40.53 29.15
CA ALA A 40 -6.73 -41.14 27.87
C ALA A 40 -7.80 -41.93 27.07
N GLN A 41 -8.20 -41.40 25.90
CA GLN A 41 -8.54 -42.19 24.70
C GLN A 41 -8.38 -41.34 23.42
N LEU A 42 -8.10 -42.00 22.27
CA LEU A 42 -7.94 -41.40 20.93
C LEU A 42 -9.07 -41.88 19.98
N PRO A 43 -9.29 -41.22 18.82
CA PRO A 43 -10.60 -41.24 18.14
C PRO A 43 -10.76 -42.21 16.96
N ALA A 44 -12.03 -42.51 16.64
CA ALA A 44 -12.56 -42.93 15.33
C ALA A 44 -13.67 -41.90 14.96
N ILE A 45 -13.72 -41.29 13.78
CA ILE A 45 -14.09 -41.84 12.45
C ILE A 45 -15.55 -42.31 12.39
N GLU A 46 -16.40 -41.54 11.70
CA GLU A 46 -17.39 -42.11 10.76
C GLU A 46 -17.70 -41.09 9.65
N VAL A 47 -18.25 -41.56 8.52
CA VAL A 47 -18.47 -40.79 7.28
C VAL A 47 -19.79 -41.21 6.62
N ASP A 48 -20.53 -40.22 6.10
CA ASP A 48 -21.67 -40.26 5.18
C ASP A 48 -22.74 -41.38 5.28
N ARG A 49 -24.00 -40.95 5.40
CA ARG A 49 -25.09 -41.55 4.62
C ARG A 49 -26.20 -40.54 4.29
N PHE A 50 -26.59 -40.48 3.02
CA PHE A 50 -27.80 -39.80 2.53
C PHE A 50 -29.01 -40.71 2.69
N TYR A 51 -30.23 -40.14 2.76
CA TYR A 51 -31.45 -40.59 2.04
C TYR A 51 -32.58 -39.53 2.18
N THR A 52 -33.78 -39.78 1.63
CA THR A 52 -34.57 -38.71 0.96
C THR A 52 -36.11 -38.90 1.00
N VAL A 53 -36.85 -37.78 0.85
CA VAL A 53 -38.29 -37.59 0.48
C VAL A 53 -39.41 -37.92 1.50
N ALA A 54 -40.50 -37.13 1.39
CA ALA A 54 -41.91 -37.41 1.80
C ALA A 54 -42.26 -37.45 3.31
N GLU A 55 -43.45 -37.02 3.79
CA GLU A 55 -44.57 -36.24 3.22
C GLU A 55 -45.33 -35.46 4.35
N PRO A 56 -46.51 -34.80 4.18
CA PRO A 56 -46.91 -33.68 5.06
C PRO A 56 -47.68 -34.07 6.35
N TYR A 57 -47.74 -33.12 7.28
CA TYR A 57 -48.75 -33.07 8.35
C TYR A 57 -49.43 -31.70 8.40
N ILE A 58 -50.76 -31.70 8.46
CA ILE A 58 -51.59 -30.51 8.66
C ILE A 58 -51.97 -30.42 10.14
N HIS A 59 -51.94 -29.21 10.71
CA HIS A 59 -52.72 -28.88 11.89
C HIS A 59 -53.26 -27.46 11.76
N GLU A 60 -54.58 -27.33 11.91
CA GLU A 60 -55.28 -26.04 11.94
C GLU A 60 -55.01 -25.32 13.27
N PHE A 61 -54.86 -24.00 13.23
CA PHE A 61 -55.09 -23.16 14.42
C PHE A 61 -55.69 -21.80 14.04
N SER A 62 -56.58 -21.35 14.92
CA SER A 62 -57.52 -20.22 14.79
C SER A 62 -56.96 -18.90 14.24
N VAL A 63 -57.81 -18.16 13.52
CA VAL A 63 -57.56 -16.81 13.00
C VAL A 63 -57.65 -15.75 14.11
N ALA A 64 -56.66 -14.87 14.18
CA ALA A 64 -56.72 -13.61 14.92
C ALA A 64 -56.03 -12.48 14.13
N GLU A 65 -56.55 -11.26 14.22
CA GLU A 65 -56.31 -10.20 13.24
C GLU A 65 -54.90 -9.60 13.29
N GLN A 66 -54.15 -9.67 12.18
CA GLN A 66 -52.97 -8.85 11.88
C GLN A 66 -52.90 -8.55 10.37
N PRO A 67 -52.92 -7.28 9.93
CA PRO A 67 -52.87 -6.95 8.50
C PRO A 67 -51.45 -7.10 7.91
N TYR A 68 -51.32 -8.08 7.01
CA TYR A 68 -50.42 -8.15 5.85
C TYR A 68 -48.96 -7.68 6.00
N LEU A 69 -48.03 -8.64 5.97
CA LEU A 69 -46.64 -8.40 5.58
C LEU A 69 -46.22 -9.40 4.48
N LEU A 70 -46.56 -9.06 3.23
CA LEU A 70 -46.19 -9.85 2.04
C LEU A 70 -44.67 -9.94 1.94
N LYS A 71 -44.14 -11.16 1.91
CA LYS A 71 -42.69 -11.43 2.06
C LYS A 71 -42.13 -12.23 0.90
N ILE A 72 -42.06 -11.60 -0.27
CA ILE A 72 -41.46 -12.20 -1.46
C ILE A 72 -39.94 -12.34 -1.24
N PHE A 73 -39.43 -13.56 -1.40
CA PHE A 73 -38.00 -13.83 -1.49
C PHE A 73 -37.59 -13.88 -2.96
N TYR A 74 -36.73 -12.95 -3.40
CA TYR A 74 -35.98 -13.11 -4.63
C TYR A 74 -34.56 -13.58 -4.32
N ASP A 75 -34.25 -14.82 -4.68
CA ASP A 75 -32.86 -15.24 -4.84
C ASP A 75 -32.27 -14.52 -6.07
N THR A 76 -31.07 -13.96 -5.93
CA THR A 76 -30.39 -13.23 -7.01
C THR A 76 -28.88 -13.45 -6.95
N THR A 77 -28.43 -14.48 -7.67
CA THR A 77 -27.02 -14.65 -8.00
C THR A 77 -26.53 -13.55 -8.95
N TRP A 78 -25.57 -12.75 -8.49
CA TRP A 78 -24.59 -12.02 -9.31
C TRP A 78 -25.07 -11.20 -10.52
N ARG A 79 -25.36 -9.92 -10.29
CA ARG A 79 -24.70 -8.80 -11.00
C ARG A 79 -24.82 -7.52 -10.19
N SER A 80 -23.78 -6.69 -10.22
CA SER A 80 -23.76 -5.39 -9.53
C SER A 80 -23.20 -4.32 -10.45
N GLU A 81 -24.10 -3.66 -11.17
CA GLU A 81 -23.78 -2.47 -11.96
C GLU A 81 -24.10 -1.22 -11.11
N LEU A 82 -23.25 -0.20 -11.22
CA LEU A 82 -23.20 0.93 -10.30
C LEU A 82 -23.70 2.19 -11.02
N TYR A 83 -24.94 2.58 -10.75
CA TYR A 83 -25.40 3.94 -11.04
C TYR A 83 -24.97 4.88 -9.92
N THR A 84 -24.20 5.91 -10.29
CA THR A 84 -23.79 6.99 -9.38
C THR A 84 -24.70 8.19 -9.59
N PHE A 85 -25.47 8.55 -8.57
CA PHE A 85 -26.17 9.83 -8.53
C PHE A 85 -25.26 10.89 -7.87
N THR A 86 -25.15 12.05 -8.52
CA THR A 86 -24.54 13.26 -7.97
C THR A 86 -25.62 14.17 -7.41
N GLU A 87 -25.40 14.76 -6.24
CA GLU A 87 -26.29 15.77 -5.68
C GLU A 87 -26.14 17.10 -6.44
N THR A 88 -27.23 17.58 -7.02
CA THR A 88 -27.42 18.99 -7.42
C THR A 88 -28.85 19.39 -7.04
N ALA A 89 -29.07 20.67 -6.75
CA ALA A 89 -30.32 21.16 -6.15
C ALA A 89 -31.52 21.14 -7.09
N ILE A 90 -32.72 21.07 -6.48
CA ILE A 90 -33.99 21.56 -7.05
C ILE A 90 -34.69 22.33 -5.92
N ASP A 91 -35.19 23.52 -6.24
CA ASP A 91 -35.82 24.47 -5.32
C ASP A 91 -37.30 24.17 -5.02
N GLU A 92 -37.98 25.12 -4.37
CA GLU A 92 -39.38 25.02 -3.92
C GLU A 92 -40.37 24.70 -5.06
N VAL A 93 -41.32 23.79 -4.79
CA VAL A 93 -42.59 23.69 -5.51
C VAL A 93 -43.73 23.65 -4.50
N LYS A 94 -44.58 24.68 -4.50
CA LYS A 94 -45.83 24.76 -3.73
C LYS A 94 -47.03 24.42 -4.62
N ILE A 95 -47.64 23.25 -4.40
CA ILE A 95 -48.97 22.85 -4.88
C ILE A 95 -49.58 22.09 -3.69
N ALA A 96 -50.56 22.62 -2.97
CA ALA A 96 -51.99 22.77 -3.31
C ALA A 96 -52.75 21.42 -3.29
N GLU A 97 -54.06 21.48 -3.03
CA GLU A 97 -54.80 20.40 -2.35
C GLU A 97 -55.52 19.40 -3.29
N GLN A 98 -56.10 18.37 -2.65
CA GLN A 98 -56.98 17.30 -3.18
C GLN A 98 -56.33 16.12 -3.94
N PRO A 99 -56.77 14.86 -3.68
CA PRO A 99 -56.17 13.66 -4.28
C PRO A 99 -56.89 13.22 -5.56
N VAL A 100 -56.19 13.27 -6.70
CA VAL A 100 -56.64 12.57 -7.92
C VAL A 100 -56.20 11.10 -7.84
N ALA A 101 -57.16 10.17 -7.83
CA ALA A 101 -56.86 8.74 -7.93
C ALA A 101 -56.16 8.45 -9.28
N LYS A 102 -55.02 7.75 -9.23
CA LYS A 102 -54.21 7.47 -10.41
C LYS A 102 -53.97 5.96 -10.50
N GLU A 103 -54.56 5.34 -11.52
CA GLU A 103 -54.35 3.93 -11.80
C GLU A 103 -52.87 3.67 -12.14
N LEU A 104 -52.34 2.56 -11.62
CA LEU A 104 -50.96 2.14 -11.81
C LEU A 104 -50.94 0.73 -12.38
N SER A 105 -50.97 0.65 -13.71
CA SER A 105 -50.73 -0.56 -14.47
C SER A 105 -49.23 -0.76 -14.69
N TYR A 106 -48.78 -2.00 -14.53
CA TYR A 106 -47.45 -2.46 -14.89
C TYR A 106 -47.56 -3.79 -15.64
N GLU A 107 -46.73 -3.99 -16.65
CA GLU A 107 -46.54 -5.29 -17.28
C GLU A 107 -45.33 -6.00 -16.67
N ILE A 108 -45.51 -7.28 -16.36
CA ILE A 108 -44.43 -8.23 -16.04
C ILE A 108 -44.76 -9.50 -16.82
N ASP A 109 -43.78 -10.06 -17.53
CA ASP A 109 -43.88 -11.30 -18.30
C ASP A 109 -45.16 -11.40 -19.18
N ASN A 110 -45.46 -10.29 -19.86
CA ASN A 110 -46.51 -10.15 -20.87
C ASN A 110 -47.96 -10.29 -20.35
N GLN A 111 -48.20 -10.00 -19.06
CA GLN A 111 -49.53 -9.77 -18.48
C GLN A 111 -49.61 -8.45 -17.72
N THR A 112 -50.77 -7.78 -17.81
CA THR A 112 -51.07 -6.53 -17.11
C THR A 112 -51.85 -6.80 -15.82
N VAL A 113 -51.48 -6.15 -14.71
CA VAL A 113 -52.21 -6.21 -13.43
C VAL A 113 -52.64 -4.79 -13.00
N GLN A 114 -53.83 -4.68 -12.43
CA GLN A 114 -54.47 -3.42 -12.01
C GLN A 114 -54.80 -3.43 -10.52
N PHE A 115 -54.79 -2.25 -9.88
CA PHE A 115 -55.12 -2.07 -8.46
C PHE A 115 -55.95 -0.80 -8.24
N GLN A 116 -57.00 -0.88 -7.39
CA GLN A 116 -57.78 0.27 -6.93
C GLN A 116 -57.65 0.44 -5.41
N VAL A 117 -57.74 1.69 -4.93
CA VAL A 117 -57.69 2.06 -3.51
C VAL A 117 -58.71 3.19 -3.27
N ALA A 118 -59.55 3.05 -2.25
CA ALA A 118 -60.57 4.04 -1.87
C ALA A 118 -60.14 4.89 -0.65
N LEU A 119 -60.75 6.07 -0.48
CA LEU A 119 -60.44 7.04 0.59
C LEU A 119 -61.70 7.44 1.39
N PRO A 120 -61.59 7.67 2.71
CA PRO A 120 -62.63 8.33 3.51
C PRO A 120 -62.50 9.89 3.47
N PRO A 121 -63.56 10.65 3.83
CA PRO A 121 -63.72 12.06 3.45
C PRO A 121 -63.10 13.13 4.36
N THR A 122 -63.10 14.37 3.85
CA THR A 122 -62.51 15.60 4.42
C THR A 122 -63.56 16.60 4.98
N SER A 123 -63.11 17.64 5.69
CA SER A 123 -63.90 18.84 6.04
C SER A 123 -63.03 20.10 6.13
N GLU A 124 -63.53 21.25 5.65
CA GLU A 124 -62.78 22.50 5.41
C GLU A 124 -63.08 23.62 6.43
N ALA A 125 -62.25 24.68 6.46
CA ALA A 125 -62.64 26.12 6.60
C ALA A 125 -61.41 27.04 6.74
N THR A 126 -61.51 28.31 6.30
CA THR A 126 -60.36 29.25 6.18
C THR A 126 -60.55 30.61 6.94
N PRO A 127 -60.08 31.80 6.53
CA PRO A 127 -59.12 32.61 7.32
C PRO A 127 -59.67 34.01 7.75
N PRO A 128 -58.86 35.02 8.17
CA PRO A 128 -58.25 35.95 7.17
C PRO A 128 -56.92 36.67 7.56
N THR A 129 -56.25 37.31 6.57
CA THR A 129 -55.39 38.55 6.61
C THR A 129 -54.17 38.68 7.56
N SER A 130 -53.07 39.42 7.31
CA SER A 130 -52.40 40.12 6.15
C SER A 130 -50.96 40.53 6.60
N SER A 131 -50.08 41.38 6.02
CA SER A 131 -49.86 42.10 4.72
C SER A 131 -48.33 42.51 4.65
N GLU A 132 -47.94 43.41 3.73
CA GLU A 132 -46.85 44.46 3.74
C GLU A 132 -45.61 44.32 4.69
N GLU A 133 -44.35 44.66 4.37
CA GLU A 133 -43.59 45.06 3.15
C GLU A 133 -42.06 44.69 3.39
N THR A 134 -40.93 45.31 2.97
CA THR A 134 -40.51 46.59 2.34
C THR A 134 -39.20 46.44 1.51
N ALA A 135 -39.04 47.22 0.43
CA ALA A 135 -37.79 47.55 -0.33
C ALA A 135 -36.65 48.25 0.49
N ALA A 136 -35.42 48.57 0.01
CA ALA A 136 -34.47 48.04 -1.00
C ALA A 136 -33.18 48.94 -1.03
N SER A 137 -32.10 48.52 -1.73
CA SER A 137 -30.95 49.37 -2.15
C SER A 137 -30.05 49.96 -1.01
N SER A 138 -28.88 50.59 -1.25
CA SER A 138 -28.06 50.83 -2.46
C SER A 138 -26.54 50.84 -2.16
N SER A 139 -25.75 50.98 -3.22
CA SER A 139 -24.29 51.04 -3.40
C SER A 139 -23.43 52.02 -2.56
N SER A 140 -22.09 51.83 -2.70
CA SER A 140 -21.01 52.85 -2.80
C SER A 140 -20.62 53.65 -1.52
N GLU A 141 -19.37 54.13 -1.32
CA GLU A 141 -18.16 54.13 -2.17
C GLU A 141 -16.81 54.09 -1.38
N THR A 142 -15.72 54.53 -2.04
CA THR A 142 -14.28 54.66 -1.69
C THR A 142 -13.95 55.43 -0.38
N ALA A 143 -12.69 55.60 0.11
CA ALA A 143 -11.42 55.77 -0.61
C ALA A 143 -10.12 55.64 0.26
N THR A 144 -9.00 55.20 -0.37
CA THR A 144 -7.57 55.67 -0.28
C THR A 144 -6.84 55.87 1.09
N THR A 145 -5.51 55.97 1.25
CA THR A 145 -4.30 55.95 0.36
C THR A 145 -3.05 55.35 1.07
N THR A 146 -1.87 55.47 0.42
CA THR A 146 -0.47 55.35 0.90
C THR A 146 0.11 53.93 1.02
N THR A 147 1.23 53.56 0.36
CA THR A 147 1.95 54.19 -0.79
C THR A 147 2.68 53.09 -1.62
N GLU A 148 3.84 53.18 -2.32
CA GLU A 148 4.98 54.14 -2.40
C GLU A 148 5.75 54.08 -3.76
N THR A 149 6.93 54.72 -3.81
CA THR A 149 7.82 55.06 -4.94
C THR A 149 9.03 54.11 -5.09
N THR A 150 9.81 53.98 -6.19
CA THR A 150 9.93 54.52 -7.59
C THR A 150 11.04 53.71 -8.31
N SER A 151 11.41 53.85 -9.60
CA SER A 151 10.73 54.09 -10.89
C SER A 151 11.76 53.92 -12.05
N GLU A 152 11.30 54.08 -13.31
CA GLU A 152 11.93 54.83 -14.44
C GLU A 152 13.43 54.71 -14.84
N GLU A 153 13.84 54.81 -16.12
CA GLU A 153 13.14 54.62 -17.41
C GLU A 153 14.11 54.52 -18.63
N GLN A 154 13.57 54.08 -19.78
CA GLN A 154 13.88 54.39 -21.20
C GLN A 154 15.28 54.25 -21.86
N SER A 155 15.22 54.05 -23.19
CA SER A 155 16.31 53.97 -24.19
C SER A 155 16.54 55.33 -24.89
N PRO A 156 17.54 55.48 -25.79
CA PRO A 156 17.32 55.22 -27.23
C PRO A 156 18.54 54.61 -27.99
N ALA A 157 18.45 54.53 -29.33
CA ALA A 157 19.42 53.94 -30.27
C ALA A 157 20.47 54.98 -30.78
N ALA A 158 21.43 54.72 -31.69
CA ALA A 158 21.78 53.60 -32.60
C ALA A 158 23.33 53.61 -32.88
N SER A 159 23.99 53.00 -33.88
CA SER A 159 23.66 52.15 -35.06
C SER A 159 24.93 51.34 -35.52
N ASP A 160 24.82 50.54 -36.60
CA ASP A 160 25.83 50.15 -37.63
C ASP A 160 27.15 49.41 -37.24
N THR A 161 27.66 48.42 -37.99
CA THR A 161 27.22 47.70 -39.22
C THR A 161 27.86 46.29 -39.36
N GLU A 162 27.33 45.45 -40.27
CA GLU A 162 27.96 44.25 -40.91
C GLU A 162 28.28 43.02 -39.98
N GLU A 163 28.25 41.73 -40.35
CA GLU A 163 28.10 40.95 -41.62
C GLU A 163 27.64 39.49 -41.24
N SER A 164 26.82 38.68 -41.93
CA SER A 164 25.84 38.87 -43.03
C SER A 164 24.57 38.00 -42.83
N GLU A 165 24.51 36.74 -43.33
CA GLU A 165 23.26 35.96 -43.51
C GLU A 165 23.27 34.45 -43.12
N GLU A 166 22.10 33.97 -42.70
CA GLU A 166 21.70 32.55 -42.57
C GLU A 166 20.63 32.21 -43.62
N VAL A 167 20.76 31.10 -44.36
CA VAL A 167 19.62 30.49 -45.08
C VAL A 167 19.68 28.96 -45.01
N THR A 168 18.54 28.33 -44.65
CA THR A 168 18.32 26.89 -44.75
C THR A 168 17.23 26.56 -45.79
N ALA A 169 17.50 25.65 -46.72
CA ALA A 169 16.49 25.03 -47.59
C ALA A 169 17.04 23.79 -48.31
N GLY A 170 16.15 23.03 -48.97
CA GLY A 170 16.51 22.22 -50.13
C GLY A 170 16.58 20.71 -49.90
N SER A 171 15.47 20.02 -50.17
CA SER A 171 15.48 18.61 -50.55
C SER A 171 15.64 18.47 -52.06
N GLU A 172 16.49 17.56 -52.53
CA GLU A 172 16.09 16.58 -53.56
C GLU A 172 17.10 15.45 -53.69
N ALA A 173 16.71 14.36 -54.36
CA ALA A 173 17.51 13.16 -54.50
C ALA A 173 17.62 12.72 -55.96
N SER A 174 18.83 12.77 -56.52
CA SER A 174 19.16 12.24 -57.84
C SER A 174 20.46 11.43 -57.79
N LYS A 175 20.51 10.34 -58.58
CA LYS A 175 21.72 9.51 -58.74
C LYS A 175 22.75 10.23 -59.61
N PRO A 176 24.02 9.82 -59.57
CA PRO A 176 24.52 9.18 -60.79
C PRO A 176 25.44 7.96 -60.60
N ALA A 177 25.57 7.21 -61.70
CA ALA A 177 26.74 6.45 -62.16
C ALA A 177 27.48 5.49 -61.19
N GLU A 178 27.18 4.21 -61.36
CA GLU A 178 28.11 3.10 -61.11
C GLU A 178 29.26 3.13 -62.14
N ALA A 179 30.51 2.92 -61.70
CA ALA A 179 31.70 2.94 -62.57
C ALA A 179 32.50 1.63 -62.46
N ALA A 180 32.91 1.08 -63.61
CA ALA A 180 33.35 -0.32 -63.72
C ALA A 180 34.82 -0.58 -63.33
N ALA A 181 35.09 -1.84 -62.98
CA ALA A 181 36.45 -2.33 -62.70
C ALA A 181 37.30 -2.50 -63.97
N PRO A 182 38.62 -2.22 -63.93
CA PRO A 182 39.52 -2.50 -65.05
C PRO A 182 39.76 -4.02 -65.21
N LYS A 183 39.64 -4.51 -66.45
CA LYS A 183 39.98 -5.91 -66.80
C LYS A 183 41.50 -6.10 -66.85
N GLN A 184 41.95 -7.31 -66.53
CA GLN A 184 43.30 -7.77 -66.86
C GLN A 184 43.44 -7.95 -68.38
N THR A 185 44.60 -7.59 -68.93
CA THR A 185 45.10 -8.09 -70.21
C THR A 185 46.36 -8.90 -69.97
N ASN A 186 46.47 -10.07 -70.62
CA ASN A 186 47.67 -10.90 -70.57
C ASN A 186 48.58 -10.55 -71.75
N SER A 187 49.88 -10.40 -71.48
CA SER A 187 50.93 -10.66 -72.45
C SER A 187 52.01 -11.53 -71.80
N LYS A 188 52.61 -12.43 -72.58
CA LYS A 188 53.77 -13.23 -72.17
C LYS A 188 54.97 -12.78 -73.00
N SER A 189 56.07 -12.48 -72.33
CA SER A 189 57.43 -12.57 -72.87
C SER A 189 58.29 -13.33 -71.86
N ASN A 190 59.47 -13.78 -72.27
CA ASN A 190 60.23 -14.81 -71.56
C ASN A 190 61.70 -14.41 -71.37
N ALA A 191 62.35 -15.05 -70.39
CA ALA A 191 63.80 -15.02 -70.12
C ALA A 191 64.47 -13.67 -69.76
N SER A 192 64.78 -13.49 -68.48
CA SER A 192 66.17 -13.61 -68.00
C SER A 192 66.19 -13.99 -66.52
N ALA A 193 67.26 -14.63 -66.04
CA ALA A 193 67.39 -15.15 -64.69
C ALA A 193 68.34 -14.30 -63.81
N ASP A 194 68.17 -12.98 -63.84
CA ASP A 194 68.82 -12.12 -62.85
C ASP A 194 68.30 -12.44 -61.44
N LYS A 195 69.23 -12.45 -60.46
CA LYS A 195 68.82 -12.46 -59.05
C LYS A 195 68.05 -11.16 -58.78
N PRO A 196 66.89 -11.21 -58.11
CA PRO A 196 66.13 -9.99 -57.81
C PRO A 196 67.00 -9.04 -56.99
N ILE A 197 66.95 -7.75 -57.33
CA ILE A 197 67.69 -6.70 -56.60
C ILE A 197 67.08 -6.55 -55.21
N ILE A 198 67.61 -7.31 -54.25
CA ILE A 198 67.19 -7.27 -52.85
C ILE A 198 67.74 -5.99 -52.23
N GLN A 199 66.88 -4.98 -52.09
CA GLN A 199 67.14 -3.84 -51.22
C GLN A 199 67.12 -4.33 -49.77
N GLU A 200 68.26 -4.80 -49.26
CA GLU A 200 68.39 -5.41 -47.93
C GLU A 200 67.89 -4.47 -46.80
N GLN A 201 67.97 -3.15 -47.04
CA GLN A 201 67.41 -2.10 -46.21
C GLN A 201 65.89 -2.19 -45.98
N ASP A 202 65.12 -2.84 -46.85
CA ASP A 202 63.67 -3.03 -46.70
C ASP A 202 63.34 -4.19 -45.75
N TYR A 203 64.31 -5.01 -45.39
CA TYR A 203 64.13 -6.22 -44.58
C TYR A 203 64.64 -6.03 -43.14
N PHE A 204 64.14 -6.86 -42.23
CA PHE A 204 64.62 -6.90 -40.85
C PHE A 204 66.03 -7.51 -40.78
N ALA A 205 67.04 -6.69 -40.49
CA ALA A 205 68.44 -7.12 -40.35
C ALA A 205 68.75 -8.01 -39.11
N THR A 206 67.76 -8.26 -38.25
CA THR A 206 67.84 -9.18 -37.09
C THR A 206 66.52 -9.92 -36.96
N ASN A 207 66.43 -10.96 -36.12
CA ASN A 207 65.17 -11.68 -35.89
C ASN A 207 64.34 -11.07 -34.73
N PRO A 208 63.36 -10.18 -34.96
CA PRO A 208 62.40 -9.77 -33.93
C PRO A 208 61.47 -10.93 -33.57
N GLN A 209 61.68 -11.52 -32.39
CA GLN A 209 60.88 -12.66 -31.89
C GLN A 209 59.35 -12.45 -32.01
N TYR A 210 58.88 -11.19 -31.93
CA TYR A 210 57.49 -10.81 -32.15
C TYR A 210 57.38 -9.50 -32.94
N ILE A 211 56.44 -9.47 -33.89
CA ILE A 211 56.12 -8.32 -34.75
C ILE A 211 54.62 -8.02 -34.64
N TRP A 212 54.25 -6.76 -34.47
CA TRP A 212 52.87 -6.29 -34.57
C TRP A 212 52.55 -5.92 -36.02
N LEU A 213 51.58 -6.59 -36.64
CA LEU A 213 51.33 -6.45 -38.07
C LEU A 213 50.64 -5.13 -38.45
N SER A 214 51.28 -4.38 -39.35
CA SER A 214 50.77 -3.11 -39.91
C SER A 214 49.89 -3.30 -41.15
N GLN A 215 49.91 -4.50 -41.72
CA GLN A 215 49.13 -4.95 -42.88
C GLN A 215 48.81 -6.45 -42.76
N ASP A 216 48.00 -6.99 -43.67
CA ASP A 216 47.76 -8.43 -43.73
C ASP A 216 49.01 -9.15 -44.31
N VAL A 217 49.37 -10.30 -43.71
CA VAL A 217 50.59 -11.05 -44.01
C VAL A 217 50.26 -12.49 -44.38
N LYS A 218 50.67 -12.88 -45.58
CA LYS A 218 50.56 -14.25 -46.09
C LYS A 218 51.67 -15.13 -45.51
N VAL A 219 51.30 -16.31 -45.02
CA VAL A 219 52.24 -17.34 -44.54
C VAL A 219 52.16 -18.55 -45.48
N TYR A 220 53.29 -18.93 -46.05
CA TYR A 220 53.45 -19.99 -47.04
C TYR A 220 53.97 -21.28 -46.40
N ALA A 221 53.64 -22.44 -46.97
CA ALA A 221 54.12 -23.73 -46.44
C ALA A 221 55.63 -23.95 -46.70
N LYS A 222 56.15 -23.41 -47.79
CA LYS A 222 57.54 -23.53 -48.24
C LYS A 222 58.35 -22.26 -47.96
N ASN A 223 59.67 -22.40 -47.87
CA ASN A 223 60.62 -21.31 -47.61
C ASN A 223 60.89 -20.42 -48.83
N ASP A 224 60.73 -20.94 -50.06
CA ASP A 224 60.75 -20.17 -51.32
C ASP A 224 59.59 -19.14 -51.43
N LEU A 225 58.58 -19.23 -50.56
CA LEU A 225 57.31 -18.50 -50.60
C LEU A 225 56.43 -18.82 -51.83
N SER A 226 56.62 -20.00 -52.45
CA SER A 226 55.83 -20.44 -53.61
C SER A 226 54.51 -21.12 -53.23
N GLY A 227 53.61 -21.19 -54.21
CA GLY A 227 52.28 -21.80 -54.06
C GLY A 227 51.27 -20.91 -53.36
N GLN A 228 50.15 -21.50 -52.94
CA GLN A 228 49.10 -20.77 -52.20
C GLN A 228 49.49 -20.56 -50.73
N PRO A 229 49.16 -19.41 -50.13
CA PRO A 229 49.42 -19.17 -48.72
C PRO A 229 48.54 -20.06 -47.84
N LYS A 230 49.15 -20.71 -46.85
CA LYS A 230 48.50 -21.62 -45.90
C LYS A 230 47.59 -20.88 -44.92
N GLN A 231 47.90 -19.63 -44.62
CA GLN A 231 47.06 -18.72 -43.83
C GLN A 231 47.41 -17.26 -44.14
N THR A 232 46.45 -16.34 -43.93
CA THR A 232 46.68 -14.90 -43.90
C THR A 232 46.48 -14.39 -42.48
N LEU A 233 47.53 -13.84 -41.89
CA LEU A 233 47.49 -13.21 -40.56
C LEU A 233 47.10 -11.73 -40.74
N ARG A 234 46.08 -11.29 -40.03
CA ARG A 234 45.48 -9.95 -40.25
C ARG A 234 46.31 -8.83 -39.63
N LYS A 235 46.20 -7.64 -40.22
CA LYS A 235 46.61 -6.36 -39.63
C LYS A 235 46.13 -6.24 -38.17
N GLY A 236 47.00 -5.77 -37.29
CA GLY A 236 46.73 -5.65 -35.85
C GLY A 236 46.85 -6.94 -35.05
N THR A 237 47.38 -8.02 -35.63
CA THR A 237 47.74 -9.24 -34.89
C THR A 237 49.24 -9.32 -34.61
N VAL A 238 49.65 -10.26 -33.76
CA VAL A 238 51.06 -10.49 -33.40
C VAL A 238 51.59 -11.70 -34.16
N LEU A 239 52.59 -11.47 -35.01
CA LEU A 239 53.39 -12.50 -35.65
C LEU A 239 54.52 -12.92 -34.70
N ALA A 240 54.58 -14.20 -34.34
CA ALA A 240 55.72 -14.79 -33.64
C ALA A 240 56.70 -15.40 -34.65
N THR A 241 57.97 -15.03 -34.56
CA THR A 241 59.03 -15.60 -35.41
C THR A 241 59.86 -16.62 -34.62
N ALA A 242 60.34 -17.64 -35.33
CA ALA A 242 61.29 -18.63 -34.81
C ALA A 242 62.72 -18.29 -35.24
N LYS A 243 62.92 -17.99 -36.53
CA LYS A 243 64.22 -17.65 -37.14
C LYS A 243 64.04 -16.61 -38.25
N LEU A 244 65.04 -15.76 -38.42
CA LEU A 244 65.31 -15.06 -39.68
C LEU A 244 66.20 -15.97 -40.52
N LEU A 245 65.86 -16.16 -41.79
CA LEU A 245 66.57 -17.01 -42.76
C LEU A 245 66.63 -16.26 -44.11
N ARG A 246 67.33 -16.81 -45.10
CA ARG A 246 67.16 -16.44 -46.51
C ARG A 246 66.47 -17.58 -47.26
N ASN A 247 65.64 -17.26 -48.25
CA ASN A 247 65.09 -18.24 -49.18
C ASN A 247 66.14 -18.62 -50.27
N PRO A 248 65.87 -19.59 -51.17
CA PRO A 248 66.81 -19.97 -52.23
C PRO A 248 67.19 -18.84 -53.20
N ALA A 249 66.35 -17.81 -53.34
CA ALA A 249 66.65 -16.61 -54.12
C ALA A 249 67.42 -15.52 -53.33
N GLY A 250 67.82 -15.81 -52.08
CA GLY A 250 68.55 -14.89 -51.19
C GLY A 250 67.66 -13.94 -50.38
N VAL A 251 66.34 -13.91 -50.60
CA VAL A 251 65.42 -12.96 -49.96
C VAL A 251 65.28 -13.28 -48.45
N PRO A 252 65.40 -12.30 -47.54
CA PRO A 252 65.18 -12.52 -46.12
C PRO A 252 63.73 -12.91 -45.79
N ILE A 253 63.56 -14.01 -45.04
CA ILE A 253 62.27 -14.58 -44.63
C ILE A 253 62.25 -14.88 -43.12
N PHE A 254 61.07 -14.81 -42.51
CA PHE A 254 60.83 -15.37 -41.20
C PHE A 254 60.30 -16.80 -41.30
N GLN A 255 60.91 -17.73 -40.57
CA GLN A 255 60.26 -18.95 -40.14
C GLN A 255 59.29 -18.61 -39.01
N VAL A 256 58.02 -19.01 -39.14
CA VAL A 256 56.93 -18.66 -38.22
C VAL A 256 56.08 -19.89 -37.90
N SER A 257 55.14 -19.79 -36.96
CA SER A 257 54.29 -20.94 -36.62
C SER A 257 53.51 -21.44 -37.84
N GLY A 258 53.82 -22.66 -38.26
CA GLY A 258 53.17 -23.35 -39.37
C GLY A 258 53.68 -23.03 -40.79
N GLY A 259 54.70 -22.18 -40.98
CA GLY A 259 55.21 -21.84 -42.32
C GLY A 259 56.27 -20.73 -42.35
N TYR A 260 56.34 -20.00 -43.47
CA TYR A 260 57.31 -18.92 -43.74
C TYR A 260 56.63 -17.66 -44.29
N THR A 261 57.24 -16.49 -44.09
CA THR A 261 56.79 -15.22 -44.71
C THR A 261 57.97 -14.29 -44.98
N ALA A 262 57.82 -13.31 -45.88
CA ALA A 262 58.87 -12.35 -46.20
C ALA A 262 59.19 -11.46 -44.98
N ALA A 263 60.49 -11.21 -44.71
CA ALA A 263 60.93 -10.44 -43.56
C ALA A 263 60.99 -8.93 -43.81
N LEU A 264 60.05 -8.39 -44.58
CA LEU A 264 59.98 -6.95 -44.90
C LEU A 264 59.60 -6.12 -43.67
N LYS A 265 60.26 -4.97 -43.46
CA LYS A 265 59.94 -3.98 -42.42
C LYS A 265 58.51 -3.43 -42.55
N THR A 266 57.97 -3.40 -43.76
CA THR A 266 56.60 -2.93 -44.05
C THR A 266 55.52 -3.81 -43.42
N ILE A 267 55.80 -5.10 -43.13
CA ILE A 267 54.78 -6.00 -42.56
C ILE A 267 54.32 -5.57 -41.16
N GLY A 268 55.15 -4.86 -40.39
CA GLY A 268 54.85 -4.54 -39.00
C GLY A 268 56.02 -4.00 -38.18
N THR A 269 55.73 -3.61 -36.94
CA THR A 269 56.74 -3.08 -36.01
C THR A 269 57.20 -4.15 -35.01
N LYS A 270 58.50 -4.23 -34.73
CA LYS A 270 59.06 -5.09 -33.67
C LYS A 270 58.40 -4.76 -32.32
N ILE A 271 57.98 -5.79 -31.59
CA ILE A 271 57.49 -5.64 -30.22
C ILE A 271 58.68 -5.68 -29.26
N THR A 272 58.71 -4.78 -28.28
CA THR A 272 59.83 -4.59 -27.35
C THR A 272 59.50 -5.07 -25.94
N GLY A 273 60.50 -5.62 -25.26
CA GLY A 273 60.35 -6.21 -23.93
C GLY A 273 59.61 -7.55 -23.95
N ASN A 274 59.35 -8.11 -22.76
CA ASN A 274 58.62 -9.37 -22.64
C ASN A 274 57.13 -9.16 -22.90
N TYR A 275 56.72 -9.25 -24.18
CA TYR A 275 55.34 -9.06 -24.63
C TYR A 275 54.32 -9.95 -23.91
N LYS A 276 54.73 -11.11 -23.34
CA LYS A 276 53.84 -12.01 -22.57
C LYS A 276 53.26 -11.32 -21.34
N ASN A 277 53.93 -10.29 -20.83
CA ASN A 277 53.49 -9.44 -19.72
C ASN A 277 52.43 -8.40 -20.14
N TYR A 278 52.08 -8.31 -21.43
CA TYR A 278 51.09 -7.37 -21.97
C TYR A 278 49.93 -8.11 -22.64
N TYR A 279 48.77 -7.45 -22.72
CA TYR A 279 47.70 -7.83 -23.64
C TYR A 279 47.99 -7.28 -25.04
N THR A 280 47.60 -8.04 -26.06
CA THR A 280 47.76 -7.70 -27.48
C THR A 280 46.44 -7.85 -28.25
N ASP A 281 45.48 -8.60 -27.69
CA ASP A 281 44.07 -8.64 -28.05
C ASP A 281 43.30 -7.45 -27.44
N ASN A 282 42.23 -6.99 -28.09
CA ASN A 282 41.29 -6.05 -27.45
C ASN A 282 40.32 -6.83 -26.53
N PRO A 283 40.37 -6.67 -25.20
CA PRO A 283 39.49 -7.37 -24.27
C PRO A 283 38.07 -6.79 -24.19
N GLY A 284 37.81 -5.65 -24.85
CA GLY A 284 36.58 -4.86 -24.74
C GLY A 284 36.46 -4.10 -23.41
N TYR A 285 36.75 -4.75 -22.28
CA TYR A 285 36.82 -4.14 -20.96
C TYR A 285 38.02 -4.63 -20.15
N ILE A 286 38.63 -3.72 -19.41
CA ILE A 286 39.67 -3.99 -18.41
C ILE A 286 39.25 -3.46 -17.04
N VAL A 287 39.85 -4.02 -16.00
CA VAL A 287 39.83 -3.45 -14.65
C VAL A 287 41.26 -3.19 -14.17
N MET A 288 41.44 -2.03 -13.56
CA MET A 288 42.72 -1.62 -12.96
C MET A 288 43.04 -2.50 -11.74
N GLN A 289 44.17 -3.20 -11.75
CA GLN A 289 44.72 -3.86 -10.55
C GLN A 289 45.48 -2.88 -9.66
N LYS A 290 46.16 -1.91 -10.27
CA LYS A 290 46.90 -0.83 -9.59
C LYS A 290 46.37 0.53 -10.05
N GLN A 291 46.64 1.58 -9.28
CA GLN A 291 46.38 2.95 -9.73
C GLN A 291 47.31 3.29 -10.91
N ASP A 292 46.77 3.89 -11.95
CA ASP A 292 47.49 4.36 -13.14
C ASP A 292 46.77 5.57 -13.76
N VAL A 293 47.28 6.13 -14.86
CA VAL A 293 46.68 7.27 -15.56
C VAL A 293 46.55 7.03 -17.07
N THR A 294 45.60 7.72 -17.73
CA THR A 294 45.59 7.82 -19.19
C THR A 294 46.42 9.02 -19.66
N TYR A 295 47.04 8.86 -20.82
CA TYR A 295 47.96 9.81 -21.44
C TYR A 295 47.44 10.24 -22.81
N LYS A 296 47.80 11.45 -23.27
CA LYS A 296 47.48 11.94 -24.63
C LYS A 296 48.10 11.06 -25.75
N THR A 297 49.24 10.40 -25.49
CA THR A 297 50.02 9.63 -26.47
C THR A 297 50.15 8.15 -26.08
N ALA A 298 50.29 7.26 -27.07
CA ALA A 298 50.54 5.83 -26.84
C ALA A 298 51.92 5.57 -26.18
N ASP A 299 52.87 6.48 -26.33
CA ASP A 299 54.18 6.42 -25.69
C ASP A 299 54.11 6.53 -24.15
N LEU A 300 52.98 6.99 -23.59
CA LEU A 300 52.77 7.28 -22.16
C LEU A 300 53.73 8.34 -21.60
N ASN A 301 54.10 9.31 -22.44
CA ASN A 301 55.01 10.42 -22.13
C ASN A 301 54.39 11.81 -22.35
N GLY A 302 53.24 11.90 -23.05
CA GLY A 302 52.50 13.15 -23.20
C GLY A 302 51.75 13.54 -21.93
N GLY A 303 51.15 14.73 -21.91
CA GLY A 303 50.38 15.19 -20.74
C GLY A 303 49.34 14.17 -20.25
N ILE A 304 49.24 14.04 -18.93
CA ILE A 304 48.25 13.19 -18.24
C ILE A 304 46.84 13.72 -18.55
N VAL A 305 45.91 12.81 -18.85
CA VAL A 305 44.51 13.14 -19.14
C VAL A 305 43.61 12.81 -17.95
N LYS A 306 43.72 11.61 -17.37
CA LYS A 306 42.89 11.20 -16.23
C LYS A 306 43.52 10.13 -15.37
N LYS A 307 43.42 10.27 -14.04
CA LYS A 307 43.85 9.29 -13.04
C LYS A 307 42.75 8.27 -12.74
N TYR A 308 43.12 7.00 -12.63
CA TYR A 308 42.21 5.88 -12.34
C TYR A 308 42.73 5.08 -11.14
N ALA A 309 41.86 4.83 -10.16
CA ALA A 309 42.18 4.01 -9.00
C ALA A 309 42.10 2.50 -9.32
N ALA A 310 42.74 1.67 -8.51
CA ALA A 310 42.52 0.23 -8.54
C ALA A 310 41.02 -0.11 -8.38
N GLY A 311 40.53 -1.10 -9.11
CA GLY A 311 39.11 -1.43 -9.25
C GLY A 311 38.35 -0.62 -10.31
N SER A 312 38.93 0.42 -10.92
CA SER A 312 38.28 1.16 -12.01
C SER A 312 38.10 0.28 -13.25
N VAL A 313 36.90 0.30 -13.85
CA VAL A 313 36.57 -0.45 -15.08
C VAL A 313 36.62 0.49 -16.27
N LEU A 314 37.43 0.16 -17.29
CA LEU A 314 37.60 0.96 -18.51
C LEU A 314 37.16 0.15 -19.74
N LYS A 315 36.45 0.80 -20.68
CA LYS A 315 36.16 0.23 -22.00
C LYS A 315 37.34 0.46 -22.93
N VAL A 316 37.86 -0.60 -23.53
CA VAL A 316 38.95 -0.56 -24.52
C VAL A 316 38.35 -0.46 -25.92
N THR A 317 38.73 0.58 -26.66
CA THR A 317 38.28 0.81 -28.04
C THR A 317 39.27 0.29 -29.08
N GLY A 318 40.53 0.03 -28.71
CA GLY A 318 41.51 -0.62 -29.55
C GLY A 318 42.83 -0.89 -28.82
N VAL A 319 43.74 -1.60 -29.49
CA VAL A 319 45.12 -1.83 -29.05
C VAL A 319 46.06 -1.16 -30.04
N VAL A 320 47.11 -0.50 -29.54
CA VAL A 320 48.17 0.12 -30.35
C VAL A 320 49.54 -0.16 -29.73
N LEU A 321 50.62 0.08 -30.46
CA LEU A 321 51.97 0.14 -29.88
C LEU A 321 52.37 1.60 -29.55
N SER A 322 53.30 1.76 -28.61
CA SER A 322 54.18 2.92 -28.55
C SER A 322 55.19 2.91 -29.71
N LYS A 323 55.84 4.04 -30.00
CA LYS A 323 57.00 4.13 -30.92
C LYS A 323 58.11 3.16 -30.53
N THR A 324 58.27 2.95 -29.22
CA THR A 324 59.22 2.01 -28.62
C THR A 324 58.78 0.54 -28.66
N GLY A 325 57.62 0.21 -29.23
CA GLY A 325 57.19 -1.17 -29.48
C GLY A 325 56.43 -1.86 -28.34
N TYR A 326 55.92 -1.13 -27.34
CA TYR A 326 55.14 -1.71 -26.24
C TYR A 326 53.62 -1.62 -26.48
N PRO A 327 52.83 -2.69 -26.19
CA PRO A 327 51.37 -2.62 -26.30
C PRO A 327 50.69 -1.66 -25.32
N ARG A 328 49.58 -1.07 -25.78
CA ARG A 328 48.78 -0.04 -25.12
C ARG A 328 47.31 -0.22 -25.44
N PHE A 329 46.44 0.13 -24.48
CA PHE A 329 45.01 0.21 -24.71
C PHE A 329 44.61 1.64 -25.05
N LYS A 330 43.86 1.80 -26.15
CA LYS A 330 43.10 3.03 -26.44
C LYS A 330 41.77 2.96 -25.68
N VAL A 331 41.45 4.02 -24.94
CA VAL A 331 40.27 4.14 -24.09
C VAL A 331 39.62 5.52 -24.29
N ALA A 332 38.47 5.76 -23.65
CA ALA A 332 37.92 7.12 -23.57
C ALA A 332 38.89 8.01 -22.77
N GLY A 333 39.37 9.10 -23.38
CA GLY A 333 40.37 9.98 -22.75
C GLY A 333 41.83 9.52 -22.92
N GLY A 334 42.17 8.83 -24.01
CA GLY A 334 43.57 8.62 -24.44
C GLY A 334 44.05 7.17 -24.39
N TYR A 335 45.28 6.99 -23.93
CA TYR A 335 45.98 5.69 -23.92
C TYR A 335 46.44 5.30 -22.51
N ILE A 336 46.43 4.01 -22.21
CA ILE A 336 46.89 3.44 -20.94
C ILE A 336 47.70 2.15 -21.17
N THR A 337 48.44 1.71 -20.17
CA THR A 337 49.25 0.48 -20.26
C THR A 337 48.38 -0.76 -20.52
N ALA A 338 48.91 -1.69 -21.32
CA ALA A 338 48.33 -3.03 -21.49
C ALA A 338 49.00 -4.08 -20.57
N ASN A 339 49.80 -3.67 -19.58
CA ASN A 339 50.58 -4.57 -18.73
C ASN A 339 49.70 -5.34 -17.72
N LYS A 340 49.80 -6.67 -17.75
CA LYS A 340 49.03 -7.64 -16.94
C LYS A 340 49.24 -7.56 -15.42
N SER A 341 50.22 -6.79 -14.96
CA SER A 341 50.49 -6.52 -13.54
C SER A 341 49.95 -5.16 -13.05
N ILE A 342 49.30 -4.41 -13.94
CA ILE A 342 48.64 -3.11 -13.67
C ILE A 342 47.16 -3.18 -14.04
N VAL A 343 46.79 -3.95 -15.06
CA VAL A 343 45.40 -4.17 -15.51
C VAL A 343 45.13 -5.66 -15.77
N VAL A 344 43.88 -6.09 -15.58
CA VAL A 344 43.40 -7.42 -16.00
C VAL A 344 42.16 -7.27 -16.87
N LYS A 345 42.03 -8.12 -17.89
CA LYS A 345 40.82 -8.15 -18.72
C LYS A 345 39.60 -8.61 -17.91
N VAL A 346 38.45 -8.01 -18.18
CA VAL A 346 37.17 -8.54 -17.69
C VAL A 346 36.85 -9.83 -18.48
N THR A 347 36.11 -10.76 -17.86
CA THR A 347 35.66 -11.98 -18.52
C THR A 347 34.96 -11.70 -19.86
N ASN A 348 35.27 -12.49 -20.90
CA ASN A 348 34.71 -12.30 -22.26
C ASN A 348 33.17 -12.30 -22.29
N ASN A 349 32.51 -12.94 -21.31
CA ASN A 349 31.05 -12.96 -21.14
C ASN A 349 30.57 -11.84 -20.18
N TYR A 350 31.13 -10.63 -20.29
CA TYR A 350 30.84 -9.52 -19.39
C TYR A 350 29.37 -9.07 -19.44
N GLN A 351 28.69 -9.31 -20.56
CA GLN A 351 27.27 -9.00 -20.76
C GLN A 351 26.37 -9.75 -19.78
N ALA A 352 26.74 -10.97 -19.37
CA ALA A 352 26.03 -11.74 -18.35
C ALA A 352 26.21 -11.20 -16.91
N TYR A 353 27.08 -10.21 -16.70
CA TYR A 353 27.39 -9.64 -15.38
C TYR A 353 27.01 -8.15 -15.30
N TYR A 354 26.88 -7.66 -14.07
CA TYR A 354 26.97 -6.23 -13.78
C TYR A 354 28.46 -5.84 -13.66
N LEU A 355 28.83 -4.69 -14.23
CA LEU A 355 30.19 -4.13 -14.14
C LEU A 355 30.28 -2.94 -13.16
N THR A 356 29.15 -2.52 -12.61
CA THR A 356 29.01 -1.45 -11.62
C THR A 356 28.25 -1.98 -10.40
N ALA A 357 28.50 -1.37 -9.24
CA ALA A 357 27.84 -1.75 -7.99
C ALA A 357 26.45 -1.09 -7.87
N PRO A 358 25.34 -1.84 -7.83
CA PRO A 358 24.06 -1.31 -7.40
C PRO A 358 24.05 -1.14 -5.86
N LYS A 359 23.05 -0.46 -5.31
CA LYS A 359 22.90 -0.36 -3.84
C LYS A 359 22.43 -1.67 -3.19
N GLN A 360 21.60 -2.44 -3.90
CA GLN A 360 21.05 -3.72 -3.45
C GLN A 360 20.79 -4.65 -4.64
N VAL A 361 20.82 -5.96 -4.37
CA VAL A 361 20.35 -7.00 -5.31
C VAL A 361 19.39 -7.96 -4.63
N VAL A 362 18.52 -8.58 -5.42
CA VAL A 362 17.71 -9.73 -5.03
C VAL A 362 18.22 -10.99 -5.71
N MET A 363 18.25 -12.09 -4.97
CA MET A 363 18.59 -13.41 -5.47
C MET A 363 17.49 -13.93 -6.42
N LYS A 364 17.86 -14.28 -7.64
CA LYS A 364 17.01 -15.03 -8.61
C LYS A 364 17.11 -16.55 -8.41
N LYS A 365 18.26 -17.02 -7.93
CA LYS A 365 18.56 -18.43 -7.63
C LYS A 365 19.19 -18.54 -6.24
N ASN A 366 19.24 -19.75 -5.68
CA ASN A 366 20.05 -19.99 -4.49
C ASN A 366 21.55 -19.90 -4.86
N ASP A 367 22.35 -19.25 -4.01
CA ASP A 367 23.82 -19.18 -4.10
C ASP A 367 24.39 -19.04 -2.67
N VAL A 368 25.68 -18.73 -2.53
CA VAL A 368 26.33 -18.40 -1.26
C VAL A 368 27.13 -17.10 -1.35
N VAL A 369 27.45 -16.52 -0.20
CA VAL A 369 28.51 -15.51 -0.07
C VAL A 369 29.84 -16.23 0.12
N TYR A 370 30.83 -15.90 -0.70
CA TYR A 370 32.17 -16.48 -0.67
C TYR A 370 33.14 -15.60 0.13
N ASN A 371 34.09 -16.20 0.83
CA ASN A 371 35.08 -15.47 1.64
C ASN A 371 36.22 -14.83 0.81
N LYS A 372 36.37 -15.20 -0.47
CA LYS A 372 37.35 -14.66 -1.42
C LYS A 372 36.72 -14.34 -2.78
N THR A 373 37.43 -13.59 -3.63
CA THR A 373 37.01 -13.24 -5.01
C THR A 373 37.04 -14.44 -5.96
N GLU A 374 37.94 -15.39 -5.68
CA GLU A 374 38.03 -16.67 -6.37
C GLU A 374 37.01 -17.63 -5.74
N PHE A 375 36.02 -18.03 -6.53
CA PHE A 375 34.88 -18.83 -6.06
C PHE A 375 35.19 -20.31 -6.23
N GLY A 376 35.40 -21.02 -5.11
CA GLY A 376 35.57 -22.46 -5.04
C GLY A 376 34.84 -23.05 -3.82
N GLN A 377 34.90 -24.37 -3.66
CA GLN A 377 34.15 -25.08 -2.60
C GLN A 377 34.58 -24.66 -1.19
N ALA A 378 35.90 -24.59 -0.93
CA ALA A 378 36.47 -24.18 0.36
C ALA A 378 36.29 -22.69 0.68
N GLN A 379 35.77 -21.89 -0.26
CA GLN A 379 35.51 -20.46 -0.08
C GLN A 379 34.04 -20.17 0.23
N LYS A 380 33.16 -21.17 0.22
CA LYS A 380 31.72 -21.02 0.47
C LYS A 380 31.42 -20.67 1.93
N GLY A 381 30.83 -19.50 2.15
CA GLY A 381 30.29 -19.06 3.42
C GLY A 381 28.76 -19.19 3.49
N ARG A 382 28.10 -18.17 4.05
CA ARG A 382 26.65 -18.21 4.32
C ARG A 382 25.81 -18.38 3.04
N LYS A 383 24.75 -19.20 3.14
CA LYS A 383 23.80 -19.46 2.06
C LYS A 383 22.84 -18.27 1.84
N LEU A 384 22.40 -18.10 0.60
CA LEU A 384 21.47 -17.06 0.15
C LEU A 384 20.38 -17.70 -0.73
N SER A 385 19.14 -17.72 -0.23
CA SER A 385 17.99 -18.28 -0.96
C SER A 385 17.42 -17.30 -2.00
N ALA A 386 16.80 -17.83 -3.06
CA ALA A 386 16.03 -17.04 -4.02
C ALA A 386 14.99 -16.14 -3.31
N GLY A 387 14.80 -14.92 -3.82
CA GLY A 387 13.95 -13.87 -3.22
C GLY A 387 14.58 -13.09 -2.06
N LYS A 388 15.73 -13.52 -1.51
CA LYS A 388 16.47 -12.76 -0.49
C LYS A 388 17.08 -11.50 -1.12
N VAL A 389 16.88 -10.35 -0.48
CA VAL A 389 17.57 -9.09 -0.81
C VAL A 389 18.87 -8.98 0.00
N GLU A 390 19.92 -8.50 -0.64
CA GLU A 390 21.27 -8.33 -0.10
C GLU A 390 21.79 -6.90 -0.38
N LYS A 391 22.51 -6.32 0.58
CA LYS A 391 23.12 -4.98 0.44
C LYS A 391 24.49 -5.11 -0.20
N VAL A 392 24.70 -4.37 -1.30
CA VAL A 392 25.98 -4.33 -2.00
C VAL A 392 26.72 -3.06 -1.57
N SER A 393 27.99 -3.21 -1.18
CA SER A 393 28.87 -2.11 -0.74
C SER A 393 29.92 -1.72 -1.79
N GLY A 394 30.03 -2.50 -2.86
CA GLY A 394 30.94 -2.23 -3.98
C GLY A 394 30.97 -3.40 -4.97
N ILE A 395 31.79 -3.27 -6.01
CA ILE A 395 32.09 -4.36 -6.93
C ILE A 395 33.62 -4.53 -6.99
N VAL A 396 34.07 -5.77 -7.01
CA VAL A 396 35.48 -6.15 -7.18
C VAL A 396 35.56 -7.21 -8.28
N PHE A 397 36.77 -7.53 -8.72
CA PHE A 397 36.99 -8.50 -9.79
C PHE A 397 37.93 -9.59 -9.27
N SER A 398 37.74 -10.82 -9.75
CA SER A 398 38.69 -11.91 -9.52
C SER A 398 40.01 -11.66 -10.25
N SER A 399 41.07 -12.39 -9.88
CA SER A 399 42.34 -12.42 -10.64
C SER A 399 42.15 -12.85 -12.10
N SER A 400 41.04 -13.55 -12.36
CA SER A 400 40.54 -14.04 -13.65
C SER A 400 39.51 -13.13 -14.33
N GLY A 401 39.23 -11.93 -13.80
CA GLY A 401 38.38 -10.91 -14.45
C GLY A 401 36.86 -11.07 -14.27
N TYR A 402 36.38 -11.93 -13.37
CA TYR A 402 34.96 -12.10 -13.08
C TYR A 402 34.46 -11.07 -12.05
N PRO A 403 33.40 -10.30 -12.33
CA PRO A 403 32.88 -9.32 -11.38
C PRO A 403 32.14 -10.00 -10.21
N ARG A 404 32.44 -9.55 -8.98
CA ARG A 404 31.84 -9.98 -7.72
C ARG A 404 31.33 -8.78 -6.94
N PHE A 405 30.12 -8.84 -6.40
CA PHE A 405 29.63 -7.81 -5.48
C PHE A 405 30.23 -8.00 -4.09
N LYS A 406 30.73 -6.92 -3.48
CA LYS A 406 31.10 -6.90 -2.06
C LYS A 406 29.83 -6.77 -1.23
N VAL A 407 29.61 -7.67 -0.27
CA VAL A 407 28.40 -7.78 0.55
C VAL A 407 28.76 -8.03 2.02
N ALA A 408 27.77 -8.10 2.90
CA ALA A 408 28.00 -8.41 4.31
C ALA A 408 28.55 -9.85 4.48
N GLY A 409 29.80 -9.96 4.93
CA GLY A 409 30.51 -11.23 5.15
C GLY A 409 31.28 -11.80 3.95
N GLY A 410 31.47 -11.03 2.87
CA GLY A 410 32.32 -11.47 1.75
C GLY A 410 31.85 -10.99 0.37
N TYR A 411 31.84 -11.91 -0.59
CA TYR A 411 31.63 -11.65 -2.01
C TYR A 411 30.49 -12.49 -2.60
N LEU A 412 29.63 -11.88 -3.42
CA LEU A 412 28.51 -12.51 -4.11
C LEU A 412 28.70 -12.43 -5.63
N THR A 413 28.13 -13.35 -6.39
CA THR A 413 28.17 -13.29 -7.86
C THR A 413 27.50 -12.02 -8.39
N ALA A 414 28.08 -11.36 -9.39
CA ALA A 414 27.43 -10.27 -10.11
C ALA A 414 26.67 -10.75 -11.37
N ASN A 415 26.43 -12.05 -11.50
CA ASN A 415 25.82 -12.67 -12.69
C ASN A 415 24.29 -12.48 -12.73
N LYS A 416 23.78 -11.89 -13.82
CA LYS A 416 22.36 -11.55 -14.07
C LYS A 416 21.41 -12.76 -14.11
N SER A 417 21.93 -13.98 -14.17
CA SER A 417 21.12 -15.21 -14.03
C SER A 417 20.89 -15.63 -12.57
N TYR A 418 21.75 -15.20 -11.65
CA TYR A 418 21.68 -15.49 -10.21
C TYR A 418 21.16 -14.34 -9.37
N VAL A 419 21.40 -13.09 -9.80
CA VAL A 419 21.01 -11.86 -9.07
C VAL A 419 20.36 -10.84 -10.00
N GLN A 420 19.57 -9.93 -9.42
CA GLN A 420 18.96 -8.80 -10.09
C GLN A 420 19.09 -7.54 -9.23
N THR A 421 19.31 -6.38 -9.83
CA THR A 421 19.22 -5.07 -9.15
C THR A 421 17.85 -4.82 -8.54
N VAL A 422 17.81 -4.19 -7.36
CA VAL A 422 16.57 -3.64 -6.76
C VAL A 422 16.54 -2.11 -6.96
N THR A 423 15.34 -1.54 -7.16
CA THR A 423 15.14 -0.09 -7.35
C THR A 423 15.78 0.76 -6.23
N ASN A 424 16.34 1.93 -6.59
CA ASN A 424 16.98 2.85 -5.65
C ASN A 424 16.05 3.37 -4.54
N ASN A 425 14.73 3.43 -4.78
CA ASN A 425 13.72 3.87 -3.81
C ASN A 425 13.12 2.71 -2.98
N TYR A 426 13.85 1.61 -2.80
CA TYR A 426 13.41 0.40 -2.09
C TYR A 426 12.83 0.63 -0.68
N ASN A 427 13.28 1.67 0.04
CA ASN A 427 12.75 2.01 1.37
C ASN A 427 11.23 2.28 1.37
N SER A 428 10.68 2.79 0.26
CA SER A 428 9.23 2.99 0.09
C SER A 428 8.44 1.69 -0.09
N TYR A 429 9.11 0.53 -0.21
CA TYR A 429 8.47 -0.76 -0.51
C TYR A 429 8.66 -1.78 0.61
N TYR A 430 7.78 -2.79 0.65
CA TYR A 430 8.05 -4.04 1.36
C TYR A 430 9.00 -4.91 0.52
N LEU A 431 10.06 -5.42 1.16
CA LEU A 431 11.05 -6.34 0.56
C LEU A 431 10.98 -7.76 1.13
N THR A 432 10.28 -7.93 2.26
CA THR A 432 9.92 -9.21 2.87
C THR A 432 8.42 -9.39 2.82
N ASN A 433 7.93 -10.62 2.59
CA ASN A 433 6.48 -10.86 2.41
C ASN A 433 5.70 -10.40 3.66
N PRO A 434 4.80 -9.39 3.55
CA PRO A 434 4.02 -8.89 4.69
C PRO A 434 2.96 -9.88 5.20
N LYS A 435 2.71 -10.98 4.48
CA LYS A 435 1.67 -12.02 4.67
C LYS A 435 0.24 -11.52 4.45
N GLN A 436 -0.11 -10.37 5.01
CA GLN A 436 -1.34 -9.63 4.69
C GLN A 436 -1.04 -8.13 4.56
N ILE A 437 -1.75 -7.48 3.64
CA ILE A 437 -1.82 -6.02 3.55
C ILE A 437 -3.26 -5.54 3.61
N VAL A 438 -3.44 -4.26 3.91
CA VAL A 438 -4.67 -3.50 3.67
C VAL A 438 -4.38 -2.38 2.68
N LEU A 439 -5.30 -2.11 1.75
CA LEU A 439 -5.19 -0.99 0.83
C LEU A 439 -5.49 0.35 1.50
N LYS A 440 -4.68 1.37 1.19
CA LYS A 440 -4.82 2.77 1.65
C LYS A 440 -5.50 3.67 0.61
N LYS A 441 -5.66 3.18 -0.62
CA LYS A 441 -6.37 3.82 -1.74
C LYS A 441 -7.09 2.73 -2.55
N ASN A 442 -8.05 3.13 -3.40
CA ASN A 442 -8.58 2.22 -4.43
C ASN A 442 -7.45 1.89 -5.43
N ASP A 443 -7.45 0.67 -5.95
CA ASP A 443 -6.45 0.15 -6.90
C ASP A 443 -7.11 -0.94 -7.77
N VAL A 444 -6.34 -1.57 -8.66
CA VAL A 444 -6.75 -2.80 -9.37
C VAL A 444 -5.73 -3.91 -9.13
N PHE A 445 -6.18 -5.17 -9.16
CA PHE A 445 -5.25 -6.28 -9.34
C PHE A 445 -4.70 -6.27 -10.77
N TYR A 446 -3.38 -6.38 -10.93
CA TYR A 446 -2.72 -6.44 -12.23
C TYR A 446 -2.40 -7.88 -12.63
N ARG A 447 -2.53 -8.23 -13.92
CA ARG A 447 -2.23 -9.57 -14.45
C ARG A 447 -0.72 -9.77 -14.70
N ASP A 448 0.03 -8.68 -14.80
CA ASP A 448 1.47 -8.64 -15.03
C ASP A 448 2.21 -7.83 -13.93
N THR A 449 3.55 -7.88 -13.92
CA THR A 449 4.35 -7.15 -12.92
C THR A 449 4.65 -5.70 -13.30
N ALA A 450 4.64 -5.34 -14.59
CA ALA A 450 4.87 -3.98 -15.07
C ALA A 450 3.66 -3.05 -14.88
N PHE A 451 2.48 -3.63 -14.63
CA PHE A 451 1.18 -2.97 -14.44
C PHE A 451 0.53 -2.45 -15.73
N THR A 452 0.79 -3.10 -16.87
CA THR A 452 0.15 -2.77 -18.15
C THR A 452 -1.20 -3.45 -18.34
N LYS A 453 -1.43 -4.62 -17.72
CA LYS A 453 -2.63 -5.44 -17.88
C LYS A 453 -3.48 -5.39 -16.60
N LYS A 454 -4.50 -4.52 -16.60
CA LYS A 454 -5.46 -4.38 -15.49
C LYS A 454 -6.31 -5.65 -15.30
N GLY A 455 -6.90 -5.78 -14.11
CA GLY A 455 -7.77 -6.87 -13.70
C GLY A 455 -8.88 -6.36 -12.78
N ALA A 456 -9.36 -7.18 -11.85
CA ALA A 456 -10.45 -6.81 -10.96
C ALA A 456 -10.11 -5.59 -10.08
N ALA A 457 -11.06 -4.66 -9.93
CA ALA A 457 -10.93 -3.52 -9.03
C ALA A 457 -10.93 -3.94 -7.56
N ILE A 458 -10.28 -3.14 -6.71
CA ILE A 458 -10.22 -3.36 -5.26
C ILE A 458 -10.27 -2.02 -4.51
N LYS A 459 -11.19 -1.94 -3.52
CA LYS A 459 -11.45 -0.71 -2.77
C LYS A 459 -10.46 -0.54 -1.60
N THR A 460 -10.23 0.71 -1.20
CA THR A 460 -9.50 1.05 0.04
C THR A 460 -10.10 0.34 1.26
N GLY A 461 -9.28 0.04 2.28
CA GLY A 461 -9.70 -0.75 3.45
C GLY A 461 -9.79 -2.27 3.22
N THR A 462 -9.73 -2.76 1.98
CA THR A 462 -9.75 -4.21 1.70
C THR A 462 -8.46 -4.88 2.17
N VAL A 463 -8.57 -5.99 2.91
CA VAL A 463 -7.44 -6.84 3.32
C VAL A 463 -7.13 -7.89 2.24
N VAL A 464 -5.85 -8.10 1.94
CA VAL A 464 -5.38 -9.02 0.90
C VAL A 464 -4.26 -9.92 1.41
N LYS A 465 -4.40 -11.24 1.20
CA LYS A 465 -3.37 -12.25 1.49
C LYS A 465 -2.27 -12.20 0.43
N VAL A 466 -1.02 -12.07 0.88
CA VAL A 466 0.16 -11.96 0.02
C VAL A 466 0.92 -13.29 0.01
N GLN A 467 1.00 -13.92 -1.16
CA GLN A 467 1.73 -15.16 -1.39
C GLN A 467 3.25 -14.96 -1.32
N GLY A 468 3.73 -13.84 -1.89
CA GLY A 468 5.16 -13.51 -1.93
C GLY A 468 5.41 -12.13 -2.50
N ILE A 469 6.70 -11.80 -2.69
CA ILE A 469 7.13 -10.62 -3.43
C ILE A 469 7.80 -11.09 -4.72
N VAL A 470 7.46 -10.44 -5.83
CA VAL A 470 8.15 -10.56 -7.12
C VAL A 470 8.66 -9.19 -7.55
N TYR A 471 9.54 -9.15 -8.55
CA TYR A 471 10.20 -7.92 -9.00
C TYR A 471 9.94 -7.72 -10.50
N THR A 472 9.80 -6.46 -10.93
CA THR A 472 9.83 -6.10 -12.36
C THR A 472 11.24 -6.32 -12.93
N SER A 473 11.40 -6.28 -14.25
CA SER A 473 12.73 -6.26 -14.91
C SER A 473 13.65 -5.17 -14.36
N GLY A 474 13.11 -3.98 -14.07
CA GLY A 474 13.79 -2.86 -13.42
C GLY A 474 14.00 -2.98 -11.91
N GLY A 475 13.63 -4.10 -11.27
CA GLY A 475 13.88 -4.33 -9.85
C GLY A 475 12.86 -3.68 -8.89
N THR A 476 11.69 -3.29 -9.37
CA THR A 476 10.63 -2.69 -8.54
C THR A 476 9.80 -3.78 -7.85
N PRO A 477 9.66 -3.79 -6.51
CA PRO A 477 8.90 -4.81 -5.81
C PRO A 477 7.38 -4.77 -6.10
N ARG A 478 6.78 -5.97 -6.11
CA ARG A 478 5.35 -6.25 -6.33
C ARG A 478 4.87 -7.33 -5.38
N LEU A 479 3.66 -7.18 -4.84
CA LEU A 479 3.03 -8.21 -4.01
C LEU A 479 2.33 -9.22 -4.93
N LYS A 480 2.68 -10.50 -4.84
CA LYS A 480 1.93 -11.58 -5.51
C LYS A 480 0.76 -12.01 -4.63
N THR A 481 -0.43 -12.10 -5.21
CA THR A 481 -1.69 -12.48 -4.57
C THR A 481 -2.38 -13.57 -5.40
N SER A 482 -3.46 -14.17 -4.89
CA SER A 482 -4.25 -15.13 -5.68
C SER A 482 -5.03 -14.51 -6.85
N LYS A 483 -5.21 -13.18 -6.88
CA LYS A 483 -5.92 -12.46 -7.95
C LYS A 483 -4.98 -11.71 -8.92
N GLY A 484 -3.67 -11.93 -8.83
CA GLY A 484 -2.64 -11.20 -9.58
C GLY A 484 -1.71 -10.39 -8.67
N TYR A 485 -1.23 -9.25 -9.16
CA TYR A 485 -0.22 -8.43 -8.51
C TYR A 485 -0.80 -7.11 -7.97
N LEU A 486 -0.26 -6.66 -6.84
CA LEU A 486 -0.51 -5.33 -6.25
C LEU A 486 0.81 -4.62 -5.96
N THR A 487 0.76 -3.30 -5.76
CA THR A 487 1.96 -2.52 -5.42
C THR A 487 2.47 -2.91 -4.02
N ALA A 488 3.78 -3.06 -3.88
CA ALA A 488 4.43 -3.27 -2.58
C ALA A 488 4.76 -1.94 -1.86
N ASN A 489 4.31 -0.80 -2.40
CA ASN A 489 4.66 0.53 -1.92
C ASN A 489 3.81 0.97 -0.71
N LYS A 490 4.49 1.29 0.40
CA LYS A 490 3.93 1.69 1.71
C LYS A 490 3.04 2.94 1.67
N LYS A 491 3.09 3.74 0.59
CA LYS A 491 2.18 4.87 0.35
C LYS A 491 0.75 4.38 0.05
N TYR A 492 0.61 3.23 -0.63
CA TYR A 492 -0.65 2.72 -1.19
C TYR A 492 -1.20 1.50 -0.43
N VAL A 493 -0.33 0.73 0.24
CA VAL A 493 -0.72 -0.42 1.08
C VAL A 493 -0.05 -0.33 2.45
N ASN A 494 -0.69 -0.88 3.48
CA ASN A 494 -0.07 -1.09 4.79
C ASN A 494 -0.01 -2.58 5.11
N LYS A 495 1.04 -3.04 5.80
CA LYS A 495 1.11 -4.40 6.35
C LYS A 495 0.13 -4.52 7.53
N VAL A 496 -0.62 -5.61 7.61
CA VAL A 496 -1.44 -5.94 8.80
C VAL A 496 -0.55 -6.58 9.88
N VAL A 497 -0.87 -6.38 11.17
CA VAL A 497 -0.12 -6.96 12.29
C VAL A 497 0.04 -8.48 12.22
N ALA A 498 1.13 -9.00 12.79
CA ALA A 498 1.46 -10.42 12.71
C ALA A 498 0.40 -11.32 13.36
N ASN A 499 -0.18 -10.90 14.49
CA ASN A 499 -1.26 -11.58 15.20
C ASN A 499 -2.65 -11.17 14.70
N TYR A 500 -2.82 -10.88 13.39
CA TYR A 500 -4.12 -10.55 12.78
C TYR A 500 -5.23 -11.58 13.07
N GLN A 501 -4.85 -12.82 13.40
CA GLN A 501 -5.76 -13.91 13.77
C GLN A 501 -6.59 -13.56 15.03
N ASP A 502 -6.03 -12.77 15.95
CA ASP A 502 -6.73 -12.26 17.13
C ASP A 502 -7.80 -11.22 16.79
N TYR A 503 -7.83 -10.72 15.56
CA TYR A 503 -8.68 -9.60 15.13
C TYR A 503 -9.71 -10.02 14.08
N TYR A 504 -10.77 -9.22 13.97
CA TYR A 504 -11.63 -9.21 12.79
C TYR A 504 -10.94 -8.44 11.65
N THR A 505 -10.62 -9.14 10.56
CA THR A 505 -10.03 -8.57 9.32
C THR A 505 -11.05 -8.41 8.18
N SER A 506 -12.30 -8.83 8.42
CA SER A 506 -13.51 -8.47 7.66
C SER A 506 -14.47 -7.71 8.59
N LYS A 507 -15.38 -6.90 8.02
CA LYS A 507 -16.31 -6.10 8.84
C LYS A 507 -17.46 -6.96 9.38
N PRO A 508 -17.60 -7.20 10.70
CA PRO A 508 -18.82 -7.78 11.25
C PRO A 508 -19.98 -6.76 11.15
N ALA A 509 -21.24 -7.21 11.12
CA ALA A 509 -22.38 -6.29 11.09
C ALA A 509 -22.59 -5.58 12.45
N ARG A 510 -22.48 -6.34 13.55
CA ARG A 510 -22.58 -5.86 14.94
C ARG A 510 -21.55 -6.59 15.81
N ILE A 511 -21.18 -5.98 16.93
CA ILE A 511 -20.35 -6.62 17.96
C ILE A 511 -20.97 -6.49 19.35
N LYS A 512 -20.72 -7.49 20.20
CA LYS A 512 -20.97 -7.50 21.63
C LYS A 512 -19.66 -7.28 22.39
N MET A 513 -19.67 -6.39 23.38
CA MET A 513 -18.54 -6.11 24.27
C MET A 513 -18.34 -7.26 25.27
N LYS A 514 -17.15 -7.88 25.30
CA LYS A 514 -16.78 -8.90 26.30
C LYS A 514 -16.27 -8.29 27.61
N VAL A 515 -15.77 -7.06 27.54
CA VAL A 515 -15.27 -6.24 28.66
C VAL A 515 -15.84 -4.83 28.58
N THR A 516 -15.81 -4.08 29.67
CA THR A 516 -16.04 -2.62 29.64
C THR A 516 -14.77 -1.93 29.12
N ASP A 517 -14.87 -1.14 28.05
CA ASP A 517 -13.77 -0.35 27.46
C ASP A 517 -14.31 1.02 27.02
N TRP A 518 -13.44 1.90 26.54
CA TRP A 518 -13.77 3.25 26.09
C TRP A 518 -14.10 3.28 24.60
N TYR A 519 -14.99 4.18 24.19
CA TYR A 519 -14.95 4.72 22.84
C TYR A 519 -13.72 5.60 22.68
N TYR A 520 -13.02 5.49 21.55
CA TYR A 520 -11.89 6.36 21.20
C TYR A 520 -12.28 7.30 20.04
N ASN A 521 -11.74 8.52 20.03
CA ASN A 521 -11.97 9.51 18.96
C ASN A 521 -11.19 9.23 17.66
N GLY A 522 -10.12 8.44 17.73
CA GLY A 522 -9.26 8.07 16.61
C GLY A 522 -8.71 6.63 16.73
N VAL A 523 -8.20 6.10 15.62
CA VAL A 523 -7.81 4.68 15.50
C VAL A 523 -6.65 4.26 16.41
N GLU A 524 -5.73 5.18 16.74
CA GLU A 524 -4.50 4.88 17.48
C GLU A 524 -4.69 4.71 19.00
N PHE A 525 -5.89 5.00 19.53
CA PHE A 525 -6.29 4.76 20.93
C PHE A 525 -5.52 5.58 21.99
N ASN A 526 -5.11 6.80 21.62
CA ASN A 526 -4.47 7.77 22.51
C ASN A 526 -5.29 7.98 23.82
N LYS A 527 -4.60 8.11 24.97
CA LYS A 527 -5.23 8.29 26.30
C LYS A 527 -6.24 9.46 26.32
N ASN A 528 -5.85 10.59 25.74
CA ASN A 528 -6.66 11.82 25.67
C ASN A 528 -7.79 11.72 24.61
N GLY A 529 -7.81 10.65 23.82
CA GLY A 529 -8.85 10.36 22.84
C GLY A 529 -10.03 9.57 23.36
N ARG A 530 -10.05 9.19 24.65
CA ARG A 530 -11.16 8.47 25.28
C ARG A 530 -12.40 9.37 25.40
N LYS A 531 -13.56 8.82 25.02
CA LYS A 531 -14.89 9.44 25.15
C LYS A 531 -15.67 8.76 26.30
N SER A 532 -16.90 8.34 26.07
CA SER A 532 -17.69 7.54 27.03
C SER A 532 -17.15 6.12 27.18
N LYS A 533 -17.32 5.52 28.36
CA LYS A 533 -17.19 4.07 28.55
C LYS A 533 -18.39 3.35 27.93
N LEU A 534 -18.14 2.16 27.40
CA LEU A 534 -19.13 1.24 26.87
C LEU A 534 -19.15 -0.03 27.74
N PRO A 535 -20.24 -0.31 28.48
CA PRO A 535 -20.32 -1.46 29.39
C PRO A 535 -20.11 -2.82 28.71
N LYS A 536 -19.57 -3.79 29.46
CA LYS A 536 -19.64 -5.23 29.11
C LYS A 536 -21.08 -5.62 28.73
N ASN A 537 -21.22 -6.59 27.82
CA ASN A 537 -22.46 -7.06 27.21
C ASN A 537 -23.19 -6.10 26.25
N THR A 538 -22.80 -4.82 26.18
CA THR A 538 -23.33 -3.87 25.18
C THR A 538 -23.15 -4.38 23.75
N VAL A 539 -24.18 -4.25 22.91
CA VAL A 539 -24.16 -4.59 21.48
C VAL A 539 -24.29 -3.32 20.63
N VAL A 540 -23.40 -3.15 19.65
CA VAL A 540 -23.37 -1.97 18.76
C VAL A 540 -23.16 -2.35 17.29
N SER A 541 -23.78 -1.57 16.41
CA SER A 541 -23.62 -1.70 14.95
C SER A 541 -22.26 -1.17 14.49
N VAL A 542 -21.63 -1.89 13.56
CA VAL A 542 -20.31 -1.54 13.01
C VAL A 542 -20.47 -0.90 11.63
N GLU A 543 -20.12 0.38 11.57
CA GLU A 543 -20.18 1.21 10.38
C GLU A 543 -19.09 0.80 9.39
N ASN A 544 -17.84 0.72 9.85
CA ASN A 544 -16.69 0.34 9.01
C ASN A 544 -15.61 -0.46 9.78
N LEU A 545 -14.78 -1.21 9.05
CA LEU A 545 -13.50 -1.73 9.54
C LEU A 545 -12.38 -0.81 9.04
N THR A 546 -11.51 -0.36 9.94
CA THR A 546 -10.36 0.49 9.61
C THR A 546 -9.11 -0.01 10.33
N PHE A 547 -7.96 0.61 10.05
CA PHE A 547 -6.64 0.14 10.48
C PHE A 547 -5.80 1.32 10.95
N THR A 548 -4.96 1.08 11.96
CA THR A 548 -3.94 2.06 12.37
C THR A 548 -2.86 2.26 11.31
N SER A 549 -2.06 3.31 11.47
CA SER A 549 -0.77 3.51 10.79
C SER A 549 0.16 2.30 10.92
N SER A 550 0.06 1.56 12.02
CA SER A 550 0.76 0.30 12.32
C SER A 550 0.05 -0.98 11.85
N GLY A 551 -1.11 -0.87 11.20
CA GLY A 551 -1.83 -2.01 10.61
C GLY A 551 -2.64 -2.87 11.59
N ILE A 552 -2.97 -2.34 12.77
CA ILE A 552 -3.83 -2.99 13.77
C ILE A 552 -5.30 -2.71 13.41
N PRO A 553 -6.18 -3.73 13.27
CA PRO A 553 -7.59 -3.50 12.94
C PRO A 553 -8.38 -2.78 14.05
N ARG A 554 -9.40 -2.01 13.64
CA ARG A 554 -10.30 -1.19 14.48
C ARG A 554 -11.70 -1.14 13.89
N LEU A 555 -12.72 -1.11 14.74
CA LEU A 555 -14.12 -1.00 14.35
C LEU A 555 -14.56 0.46 14.48
N LYS A 556 -15.03 1.07 13.38
CA LYS A 556 -15.74 2.36 13.41
C LYS A 556 -17.21 2.09 13.75
N VAL A 557 -17.72 2.82 14.72
CA VAL A 557 -19.07 2.72 15.28
C VAL A 557 -19.56 4.14 15.62
N ARG A 558 -20.87 4.34 15.82
CA ARG A 558 -21.44 5.70 15.99
C ARG A 558 -20.74 6.52 17.07
N GLY A 559 -20.44 5.91 18.23
CA GLY A 559 -19.75 6.57 19.34
C GLY A 559 -18.27 6.93 19.10
N GLY A 560 -17.60 6.30 18.14
CA GLY A 560 -16.17 6.49 17.88
C GLY A 560 -15.51 5.25 17.29
N TYR A 561 -14.38 4.84 17.84
CA TYR A 561 -13.66 3.62 17.48
C TYR A 561 -13.60 2.64 18.65
N LEU A 562 -13.72 1.34 18.33
CA LEU A 562 -13.57 0.21 19.24
C LEU A 562 -12.54 -0.79 18.71
N THR A 563 -12.01 -1.63 19.60
CA THR A 563 -11.03 -2.65 19.22
C THR A 563 -11.71 -3.73 18.37
N ALA A 564 -11.01 -4.20 17.33
CA ALA A 564 -11.44 -5.35 16.54
C ALA A 564 -10.90 -6.68 17.10
N ASN A 565 -10.25 -6.68 18.27
CA ASN A 565 -9.65 -7.87 18.87
C ASN A 565 -10.70 -8.78 19.55
N LYS A 566 -10.74 -10.05 19.15
CA LYS A 566 -11.67 -11.11 19.57
C LYS A 566 -11.59 -11.45 21.07
N LYS A 567 -10.55 -11.04 21.79
CA LYS A 567 -10.47 -11.12 23.26
C LYS A 567 -11.45 -10.18 23.94
N TYR A 568 -11.68 -9.00 23.36
CA TYR A 568 -12.45 -7.91 23.97
C TYR A 568 -13.83 -7.70 23.33
N VAL A 569 -14.05 -8.15 22.10
CA VAL A 569 -15.33 -8.10 21.39
C VAL A 569 -15.69 -9.44 20.74
N ALA A 570 -16.98 -9.69 20.52
CA ALA A 570 -17.48 -10.81 19.70
C ALA A 570 -18.40 -10.27 18.59
N ALA A 571 -18.29 -10.79 17.37
CA ALA A 571 -19.33 -10.57 16.36
C ALA A 571 -20.67 -11.19 16.81
N THR A 572 -21.79 -10.57 16.46
CA THR A 572 -23.13 -11.06 16.81
C THR A 572 -24.19 -10.62 15.80
N SER A 573 -25.29 -11.36 15.72
CA SER A 573 -26.52 -10.97 15.02
C SER A 573 -27.45 -10.11 15.89
N ALA A 574 -27.33 -10.17 17.22
CA ALA A 574 -28.25 -9.56 18.18
C ALA A 574 -28.49 -8.05 17.95
N SER A 575 -29.68 -7.58 18.34
CA SER A 575 -30.05 -6.16 18.26
C SER A 575 -29.12 -5.27 19.11
N PRO A 576 -28.91 -3.99 18.73
CA PRO A 576 -28.16 -3.06 19.56
C PRO A 576 -28.79 -2.92 20.96
N THR A 577 -27.98 -2.99 22.00
CA THR A 577 -28.43 -2.89 23.39
C THR A 577 -27.33 -2.33 24.28
N ILE A 578 -27.69 -1.51 25.27
CA ILE A 578 -26.80 -1.00 26.30
C ILE A 578 -27.56 -0.92 27.63
N GLN A 579 -26.84 -1.09 28.74
CA GLN A 579 -27.34 -0.77 30.08
C GLN A 579 -26.17 -0.18 30.87
N MET A 580 -26.25 1.11 31.21
CA MET A 580 -25.13 1.84 31.84
C MET A 580 -25.09 1.64 33.36
N ASN A 581 -26.21 1.26 33.99
CA ASN A 581 -26.35 1.11 35.43
C ASN A 581 -25.97 2.40 36.17
N VAL A 582 -26.48 3.54 35.68
CA VAL A 582 -26.41 4.84 36.36
C VAL A 582 -26.84 4.67 37.83
N PRO A 583 -26.08 5.16 38.83
CA PRO A 583 -26.44 4.98 40.24
C PRO A 583 -27.73 5.75 40.56
N PHE A 584 -28.55 5.20 41.46
CA PHE A 584 -29.78 5.85 41.94
C PHE A 584 -29.48 6.71 43.18
N TYR A 585 -30.07 7.89 43.27
CA TYR A 585 -30.00 8.78 44.43
C TYR A 585 -31.38 9.40 44.70
N SER A 586 -32.05 8.96 45.77
CA SER A 586 -33.38 9.47 46.11
C SER A 586 -33.36 10.96 46.46
N GLN A 587 -34.28 11.73 45.85
CA GLN A 587 -34.47 13.15 46.17
C GLN A 587 -35.06 13.38 47.58
N TYR A 588 -35.83 12.42 48.10
CA TYR A 588 -36.40 12.50 49.45
C TYR A 588 -35.35 12.29 50.54
N ALA A 589 -34.33 11.45 50.31
CA ALA A 589 -33.24 11.19 51.25
C ALA A 589 -32.35 12.42 51.54
N VAL A 590 -32.52 13.51 50.79
CA VAL A 590 -31.85 14.81 50.99
C VAL A 590 -32.84 15.96 51.27
N GLY A 591 -34.09 15.63 51.63
CA GLY A 591 -35.12 16.63 51.94
C GLY A 591 -35.59 17.47 50.76
N ALA A 592 -35.44 16.98 49.52
CA ALA A 592 -35.79 17.71 48.30
C ALA A 592 -36.96 17.05 47.56
N PRO A 593 -38.21 17.15 48.07
CA PRO A 593 -39.38 16.52 47.46
C PRO A 593 -39.66 16.97 46.02
N GLN A 594 -39.13 18.12 45.60
CA GLN A 594 -39.23 18.69 44.25
C GLN A 594 -37.85 18.81 43.58
N GLY A 595 -36.89 17.93 43.91
CA GLY A 595 -35.48 18.01 43.48
C GLY A 595 -35.09 17.18 42.25
N CYS A 596 -36.06 16.69 41.47
CA CYS A 596 -35.88 15.60 40.50
C CYS A 596 -34.82 15.85 39.40
N GLU A 597 -34.70 17.09 38.91
CA GLU A 597 -33.70 17.50 37.92
C GLU A 597 -32.28 17.40 38.48
N THR A 598 -32.11 17.82 39.74
CA THR A 598 -30.79 17.89 40.39
C THR A 598 -30.35 16.50 40.86
N ALA A 599 -31.31 15.67 41.29
CA ALA A 599 -31.06 14.25 41.54
C ALA A 599 -30.63 13.52 40.26
N SER A 600 -31.39 13.64 39.17
CA SER A 600 -31.04 13.08 37.84
C SER A 600 -29.67 13.57 37.33
N LEU A 601 -29.33 14.84 37.60
CA LEU A 601 -28.01 15.40 37.28
C LEU A 601 -26.89 14.73 38.10
N TRP A 602 -27.12 14.53 39.40
CA TRP A 602 -26.15 13.88 40.27
C TRP A 602 -25.95 12.41 39.90
N GLU A 603 -27.03 11.66 39.63
CA GLU A 603 -27.00 10.28 39.15
C GLU A 603 -26.10 10.14 37.90
N THR A 604 -26.33 10.98 36.89
CA THR A 604 -25.53 10.99 35.65
C THR A 604 -24.09 11.47 35.85
N PHE A 605 -23.85 12.47 36.70
CA PHE A 605 -22.49 12.89 37.08
C PHE A 605 -21.71 11.77 37.76
N ARG A 606 -22.34 11.02 38.67
CA ARG A 606 -21.71 9.88 39.35
C ARG A 606 -21.41 8.71 38.41
N TYR A 607 -22.23 8.46 37.39
CA TYR A 607 -21.90 7.51 36.33
C TYR A 607 -20.69 7.96 35.48
N LYS A 608 -20.65 9.23 35.06
CA LYS A 608 -19.57 9.76 34.22
C LYS A 608 -18.25 10.03 34.97
N GLY A 609 -18.31 10.17 36.30
CA GLY A 609 -17.18 10.63 37.11
C GLY A 609 -16.97 12.15 37.06
N TYR A 610 -18.03 12.92 36.77
CA TYR A 610 -17.99 14.38 36.75
C TYR A 610 -18.31 14.98 38.13
N ALA A 611 -17.98 16.26 38.33
CA ALA A 611 -18.29 17.01 39.54
C ALA A 611 -17.86 16.31 40.85
N SER A 612 -16.68 15.69 40.86
CA SER A 612 -16.24 14.76 41.92
C SER A 612 -16.12 15.37 43.33
N ASN A 613 -16.03 16.70 43.45
CA ASN A 613 -16.01 17.47 44.70
C ASN A 613 -17.39 17.95 45.19
N GLN A 614 -18.45 17.69 44.42
CA GLN A 614 -19.83 18.07 44.73
C GLN A 614 -20.57 16.97 45.51
N SER A 615 -21.83 17.24 45.84
CA SER A 615 -22.80 16.28 46.35
C SER A 615 -24.21 16.74 45.96
N LEU A 616 -25.21 15.85 45.99
CA LEU A 616 -26.60 16.22 45.69
C LEU A 616 -27.10 17.41 46.55
N PRO A 617 -26.90 17.47 47.89
CA PRO A 617 -27.25 18.64 48.69
C PRO A 617 -26.52 19.94 48.27
N LYS A 618 -25.24 19.86 47.88
CA LYS A 618 -24.49 21.03 47.39
C LYS A 618 -25.05 21.54 46.06
N LEU A 619 -25.37 20.64 45.13
CA LEU A 619 -25.97 21.00 43.84
C LEU A 619 -27.39 21.58 44.02
N LEU A 620 -28.20 21.01 44.92
CA LEU A 620 -29.54 21.53 45.25
C LEU A 620 -29.48 22.94 45.86
N LYS A 621 -28.51 23.21 46.75
CA LYS A 621 -28.29 24.55 47.32
C LYS A 621 -27.74 25.57 46.30
N ALA A 622 -27.07 25.09 45.25
CA ALA A 622 -26.50 25.93 44.19
C ALA A 622 -27.41 26.07 42.95
N LEU A 623 -28.57 25.41 42.93
CA LEU A 623 -29.54 25.43 41.84
C LEU A 623 -30.07 26.87 41.66
N PRO A 624 -29.97 27.48 40.46
CA PRO A 624 -30.44 28.85 40.26
C PRO A 624 -31.95 28.89 40.37
N LEU A 625 -32.48 29.68 41.32
CA LEU A 625 -33.91 29.92 41.47
C LEU A 625 -34.39 30.99 40.49
N SER A 626 -35.63 30.87 40.02
CA SER A 626 -36.25 31.80 39.09
C SER A 626 -36.95 32.93 39.84
N SER A 627 -36.43 34.15 39.74
CA SER A 627 -36.94 35.34 40.45
C SER A 627 -38.39 35.70 40.11
N ASN A 628 -38.88 35.30 38.94
CA ASN A 628 -40.28 35.50 38.51
C ASN A 628 -41.10 34.20 38.47
N ASN A 629 -40.57 33.08 38.97
CA ASN A 629 -41.18 31.75 38.85
C ASN A 629 -41.41 31.25 37.41
N ASN A 630 -40.61 31.73 36.43
CA ASN A 630 -40.55 31.14 35.10
C ASN A 630 -39.51 30.00 35.05
N PRO A 631 -39.91 28.73 34.81
CA PRO A 631 -38.99 27.59 34.77
C PRO A 631 -37.95 27.65 33.64
N TYR A 632 -38.12 28.52 32.63
CA TYR A 632 -37.11 28.77 31.58
C TYR A 632 -35.94 29.66 32.04
N ASN A 633 -36.05 30.31 33.21
CA ASN A 633 -35.04 31.23 33.75
C ASN A 633 -34.28 30.67 34.97
N GLY A 634 -34.81 29.62 35.60
CA GLY A 634 -34.28 28.98 36.81
C GLY A 634 -35.32 28.02 37.38
N PHE A 635 -35.06 27.40 38.53
CA PHE A 635 -36.05 26.58 39.22
C PHE A 635 -37.13 27.48 39.83
N ALA A 636 -38.41 27.25 39.48
CA ALA A 636 -39.50 28.04 40.02
C ALA A 636 -39.96 27.52 41.40
N GLY A 637 -40.13 28.41 42.38
CA GLY A 637 -40.36 28.05 43.78
C GLY A 637 -39.09 27.51 44.45
N THR A 638 -39.19 26.35 45.10
CA THR A 638 -38.08 25.71 45.84
C THR A 638 -38.08 24.19 45.65
N PRO A 639 -36.91 23.52 45.53
CA PRO A 639 -36.85 22.06 45.46
C PRO A 639 -37.12 21.37 46.82
N PHE A 640 -37.04 22.13 47.93
CA PHE A 640 -37.08 21.60 49.30
C PHE A 640 -38.49 21.49 49.92
N LYS A 641 -39.53 21.99 49.25
CA LYS A 641 -40.93 21.93 49.75
C LYS A 641 -41.90 21.88 48.59
N THR A 642 -42.88 20.98 48.65
CA THR A 642 -44.07 21.04 47.78
C THR A 642 -44.93 22.24 48.17
N LEU A 643 -45.17 23.16 47.24
CA LEU A 643 -46.03 24.32 47.42
C LEU A 643 -47.50 23.93 47.24
N PRO A 644 -48.45 24.61 47.94
CA PRO A 644 -49.88 24.37 47.71
C PRO A 644 -50.28 24.82 46.31
N ALA A 645 -51.33 24.21 45.74
CA ALA A 645 -51.80 24.53 44.39
C ALA A 645 -52.18 26.01 44.18
N SER A 646 -52.58 26.69 45.26
CA SER A 646 -52.86 28.13 45.32
C SER A 646 -51.64 29.02 45.04
N ALA A 647 -50.42 28.55 45.26
CA ALA A 647 -49.21 29.30 44.92
C ALA A 647 -49.03 29.53 43.41
N ASN A 648 -49.74 28.75 42.57
CA ASN A 648 -49.73 28.84 41.12
C ASN A 648 -48.34 28.72 40.45
N VAL A 649 -47.37 28.12 41.16
CA VAL A 649 -46.00 27.86 40.66
C VAL A 649 -45.92 26.45 40.06
N HIS A 650 -45.27 26.33 38.90
CA HIS A 650 -44.88 25.03 38.33
C HIS A 650 -43.45 24.71 38.80
N GLN A 651 -43.31 23.91 39.86
CA GLN A 651 -42.01 23.63 40.48
C GLN A 651 -41.17 22.71 39.59
N THR A 652 -40.31 23.31 38.77
CA THR A 652 -39.35 22.65 37.88
C THR A 652 -38.33 23.68 37.38
N ILE A 653 -37.22 23.20 36.80
CA ILE A 653 -36.31 23.96 35.94
C ILE A 653 -36.26 23.31 34.56
N PHE A 654 -36.44 24.11 33.50
CA PHE A 654 -36.40 23.61 32.12
C PHE A 654 -34.97 23.64 31.52
N PRO A 655 -34.68 22.84 30.47
CA PRO A 655 -33.35 22.72 29.86
C PRO A 655 -32.62 24.04 29.59
N LYS A 656 -33.32 25.09 29.14
CA LYS A 656 -32.77 26.43 28.88
C LYS A 656 -31.97 27.01 30.06
N ALA A 657 -32.42 26.82 31.31
CA ALA A 657 -31.73 27.28 32.51
C ALA A 657 -30.90 26.15 33.18
N PHE A 658 -31.36 24.92 33.08
CA PHE A 658 -30.70 23.75 33.65
C PHE A 658 -29.35 23.42 32.99
N VAL A 659 -29.25 23.50 31.66
CA VAL A 659 -28.03 23.14 30.91
C VAL A 659 -26.88 24.11 31.15
N PRO A 660 -27.08 25.46 31.21
CA PRO A 660 -26.05 26.38 31.67
C PRO A 660 -25.59 26.11 33.11
N PHE A 661 -26.51 25.81 34.04
CA PHE A 661 -26.16 25.44 35.42
C PHE A 661 -25.31 24.16 35.47
N ALA A 662 -25.75 23.10 34.80
CA ALA A 662 -25.06 21.82 34.77
C ALA A 662 -23.66 21.90 34.12
N ASN A 663 -23.49 22.70 33.07
CA ASN A 663 -22.19 22.92 32.44
C ASN A 663 -21.18 23.65 33.35
N LYS A 664 -21.59 24.37 34.41
CA LYS A 664 -20.64 24.92 35.41
C LYS A 664 -19.81 23.83 36.09
N TYR A 665 -20.35 22.61 36.21
CA TYR A 665 -19.72 21.47 36.87
C TYR A 665 -19.15 20.42 35.91
N ALA A 666 -19.56 20.46 34.63
CA ALA A 666 -19.06 19.60 33.57
C ALA A 666 -19.00 20.36 32.22
N PRO A 667 -18.04 21.29 32.03
CA PRO A 667 -18.01 22.21 30.88
C PRO A 667 -18.00 21.49 29.52
N GLY A 668 -18.95 21.83 28.67
CA GLY A 668 -19.11 21.26 27.32
C GLY A 668 -19.53 19.78 27.30
N LYS A 669 -20.03 19.24 28.42
CA LYS A 669 -20.50 17.84 28.54
C LYS A 669 -22.01 17.72 28.54
N ILE A 670 -22.72 18.81 28.84
CA ILE A 670 -24.17 18.79 29.01
C ILE A 670 -24.79 19.49 27.82
N ALA A 671 -25.57 18.75 27.03
CA ALA A 671 -26.19 19.24 25.81
C ALA A 671 -27.71 19.19 25.92
N ASP A 672 -28.38 20.32 25.69
CA ASP A 672 -29.80 20.31 25.39
C ASP A 672 -30.01 19.55 24.08
N ILE A 673 -30.91 18.57 24.09
CA ILE A 673 -31.34 17.80 22.93
C ILE A 673 -32.87 17.75 22.84
N SER A 674 -33.55 18.73 23.44
CA SER A 674 -35.00 18.85 23.45
C SER A 674 -35.58 18.87 22.02
N GLY A 675 -36.78 18.31 21.86
CA GLY A 675 -37.39 18.02 20.56
C GLY A 675 -37.03 16.66 19.97
N SER A 676 -35.94 16.03 20.42
CA SER A 676 -35.50 14.70 19.98
C SER A 676 -36.59 13.63 20.05
N SER A 677 -36.61 12.73 19.06
CA SER A 677 -37.37 11.48 19.11
C SER A 677 -36.76 10.47 20.08
N VAL A 678 -37.56 9.48 20.53
CA VAL A 678 -37.08 8.38 21.39
C VAL A 678 -35.97 7.55 20.71
N THR A 679 -35.99 7.45 19.38
CA THR A 679 -34.88 6.88 18.58
C THR A 679 -33.62 7.75 18.61
N GLN A 680 -33.71 9.08 18.66
CA GLN A 680 -32.54 9.94 18.91
C GLN A 680 -32.01 9.79 20.34
N LEU A 681 -32.88 9.60 21.34
CA LEU A 681 -32.44 9.29 22.71
C LEU A 681 -31.65 7.97 22.74
N ARG A 682 -32.18 6.90 22.10
CA ARG A 682 -31.46 5.61 21.90
C ARG A 682 -30.09 5.80 21.25
N ASN A 683 -29.96 6.74 20.32
CA ASN A 683 -28.68 7.04 19.66
C ASN A 683 -27.67 7.74 20.59
N GLU A 684 -28.09 8.48 21.62
CA GLU A 684 -27.19 8.96 22.70
C GLU A 684 -26.81 7.81 23.64
N LEU A 685 -27.78 6.98 24.05
CA LEU A 685 -27.53 5.81 24.90
C LEU A 685 -26.47 4.90 24.28
N LEU A 686 -26.61 4.53 23.01
CA LEU A 686 -25.64 3.69 22.29
C LEU A 686 -24.26 4.37 22.11
N GLN A 687 -24.15 5.69 22.31
CA GLN A 687 -22.87 6.41 22.36
C GLN A 687 -22.28 6.49 23.79
N GLY A 688 -22.91 5.85 24.78
CA GLY A 688 -22.49 5.83 26.18
C GLY A 688 -22.90 7.09 26.97
N ASN A 689 -23.98 7.74 26.53
CA ASN A 689 -24.46 9.02 27.07
C ASN A 689 -25.85 8.81 27.67
N PRO A 690 -26.02 8.83 29.00
CA PRO A 690 -27.34 8.83 29.61
C PRO A 690 -28.04 10.16 29.33
N VAL A 691 -29.37 10.12 29.31
CA VAL A 691 -30.21 11.26 28.96
C VAL A 691 -31.18 11.56 30.09
N ILE A 692 -31.12 12.77 30.63
CA ILE A 692 -32.12 13.29 31.57
C ILE A 692 -33.33 13.73 30.76
N ILE A 693 -34.54 13.29 31.12
CA ILE A 693 -35.78 13.63 30.42
C ILE A 693 -36.83 14.19 31.38
N TRP A 694 -37.62 15.15 30.88
CA TRP A 694 -38.82 15.64 31.55
C TRP A 694 -40.01 14.90 30.92
N ALA A 695 -40.71 14.10 31.73
CA ALA A 695 -41.78 13.21 31.33
C ALA A 695 -42.95 13.28 32.33
N THR A 696 -44.08 12.61 32.07
CA THR A 696 -45.16 12.53 33.07
C THR A 696 -44.84 11.54 34.20
N TYR A 697 -45.16 11.93 35.43
CA TYR A 697 -45.04 11.09 36.62
C TYR A 697 -45.83 9.79 36.44
N LEU A 698 -45.20 8.66 36.78
CA LEU A 698 -45.73 7.30 36.62
C LEU A 698 -46.32 6.99 35.22
N TYR A 699 -45.82 7.66 34.16
CA TYR A 699 -46.26 7.49 32.77
C TYR A 699 -47.75 7.82 32.53
N GLN A 700 -48.35 8.59 33.44
CA GLN A 700 -49.75 8.99 33.39
C GLN A 700 -50.05 9.93 32.21
N LYS A 701 -51.34 10.11 31.88
CA LYS A 701 -51.78 11.13 30.91
C LYS A 701 -51.30 12.52 31.37
N PRO A 702 -50.76 13.37 30.47
CA PRO A 702 -50.34 14.72 30.85
C PRO A 702 -51.53 15.55 31.31
N VAL A 703 -51.41 16.16 32.49
CA VAL A 703 -52.34 17.16 33.00
C VAL A 703 -51.75 18.52 32.67
N THR A 704 -52.39 19.29 31.79
CA THR A 704 -51.89 20.61 31.34
C THR A 704 -52.52 21.75 32.11
N LYS A 705 -51.74 22.79 32.43
CA LYS A 705 -52.23 24.05 33.03
C LYS A 705 -51.59 25.25 32.36
N LYS A 706 -52.35 26.33 32.19
CA LYS A 706 -51.84 27.64 31.77
C LYS A 706 -51.21 28.36 32.97
N PHE A 707 -50.02 28.89 32.76
CA PHE A 707 -49.29 29.79 33.64
C PHE A 707 -48.99 31.07 32.85
N TRP A 708 -48.63 32.17 33.52
CA TRP A 708 -48.36 33.45 32.86
C TRP A 708 -47.23 33.37 31.81
N TRP A 709 -46.26 32.46 31.99
CA TRP A 709 -45.15 32.22 31.06
C TRP A 709 -45.45 31.18 29.96
N GLY A 710 -46.64 30.57 29.95
CA GLY A 710 -47.04 29.57 28.95
C GLY A 710 -47.72 28.32 29.51
N THR A 711 -47.67 27.21 28.76
CA THR A 711 -48.38 25.97 29.14
C THR A 711 -47.44 25.00 29.88
N GLY A 712 -47.75 24.68 31.13
CA GLY A 712 -47.08 23.66 31.94
C GLY A 712 -47.80 22.30 31.87
N VAL A 713 -47.10 21.26 32.30
CA VAL A 713 -47.68 19.93 32.56
C VAL A 713 -47.54 19.72 34.07
N THR A 714 -48.63 19.70 34.83
CA THR A 714 -48.57 19.75 36.31
C THR A 714 -48.09 18.45 36.93
N ASN A 715 -48.30 17.30 36.27
CA ASN A 715 -47.74 16.00 36.66
C ASN A 715 -46.41 15.71 35.94
N LEU A 716 -45.55 16.71 35.78
CA LEU A 716 -44.19 16.53 35.25
C LEU A 716 -43.27 15.90 36.31
N HIS A 717 -42.34 15.07 35.86
CA HIS A 717 -41.28 14.46 36.65
C HIS A 717 -40.01 14.34 35.79
N VAL A 718 -38.85 14.27 36.43
CA VAL A 718 -37.54 14.25 35.75
C VAL A 718 -36.70 13.07 36.22
N MET A 719 -36.18 12.32 35.25
CA MET A 719 -35.54 11.02 35.44
C MET A 719 -34.47 10.78 34.37
N VAL A 720 -33.61 9.80 34.59
CA VAL A 720 -32.53 9.41 33.67
C VAL A 720 -32.91 8.19 32.85
N VAL A 721 -32.77 8.28 31.53
CA VAL A 721 -32.69 7.12 30.63
C VAL A 721 -31.25 6.68 30.52
N ASP A 722 -30.94 5.42 30.86
CA ASP A 722 -29.57 4.90 30.85
C ASP A 722 -29.38 3.52 30.21
N GLY A 723 -30.44 2.92 29.67
CA GLY A 723 -30.35 1.67 28.91
C GLY A 723 -31.39 1.53 27.81
N TYR A 724 -31.08 0.67 26.85
CA TYR A 724 -31.98 0.22 25.78
C TYR A 724 -31.74 -1.26 25.50
N LYS A 725 -32.82 -2.03 25.37
CA LYS A 725 -32.81 -3.44 24.98
C LYS A 725 -34.17 -3.81 24.38
N ASP A 726 -34.16 -4.39 23.18
CA ASP A 726 -35.31 -5.07 22.59
C ASP A 726 -36.66 -4.32 22.70
N GLY A 727 -36.69 -3.05 22.27
CA GLY A 727 -37.88 -2.18 22.32
C GLY A 727 -38.23 -1.61 23.70
N ARG A 728 -37.39 -1.84 24.71
CA ARG A 728 -37.52 -1.31 26.07
C ARG A 728 -36.36 -0.38 26.43
N TYR A 729 -36.63 0.55 27.36
CA TYR A 729 -35.67 1.50 27.90
C TYR A 729 -35.54 1.30 29.41
N HIS A 730 -34.30 1.33 29.91
CA HIS A 730 -34.02 1.31 31.34
C HIS A 730 -33.97 2.75 31.85
N LEU A 731 -34.64 2.96 32.98
CA LEU A 731 -34.76 4.24 33.65
C LEU A 731 -34.16 4.15 35.05
N THR A 732 -33.49 5.23 35.46
CA THR A 732 -33.15 5.52 36.85
C THR A 732 -33.96 6.77 37.23
N ASP A 733 -34.81 6.62 38.23
CA ASP A 733 -35.82 7.58 38.65
C ASP A 733 -35.56 7.97 40.12
N PRO A 734 -35.30 9.26 40.43
CA PRO A 734 -34.93 9.71 41.78
C PRO A 734 -36.09 9.67 42.81
N ILE A 735 -37.29 9.26 42.39
CA ILE A 735 -38.41 8.86 43.24
C ILE A 735 -38.53 7.33 43.26
N SER A 736 -38.67 6.71 42.09
CA SER A 736 -39.18 5.33 41.95
C SER A 736 -38.12 4.24 41.78
N GLY A 737 -36.82 4.58 41.81
CA GLY A 737 -35.72 3.60 41.72
C GLY A 737 -35.33 3.25 40.28
N LYS A 738 -35.27 1.96 39.93
CA LYS A 738 -34.72 1.48 38.64
C LYS A 738 -35.57 0.39 38.01
N PHE A 739 -35.95 0.57 36.74
CA PHE A 739 -36.87 -0.35 36.05
C PHE A 739 -36.85 -0.17 34.52
N TRP A 740 -37.50 -1.10 33.80
CA TRP A 740 -37.59 -1.11 32.34
C TRP A 740 -39.01 -0.79 31.85
N VAL A 741 -39.18 0.25 31.03
CA VAL A 741 -40.44 0.58 30.33
C VAL A 741 -40.38 0.24 28.85
N SER A 742 -41.53 0.10 28.17
CA SER A 742 -41.57 -0.04 26.70
C SER A 742 -41.34 1.31 25.98
N GLU A 743 -40.92 1.27 24.71
CA GLU A 743 -40.79 2.48 23.87
C GLU A 743 -42.10 3.28 23.81
N ALA A 744 -43.26 2.60 23.82
CA ALA A 744 -44.58 3.23 23.82
C ALA A 744 -45.02 3.83 25.18
N GLN A 745 -44.53 3.30 26.32
CA GLN A 745 -44.71 3.96 27.62
C GLN A 745 -43.84 5.21 27.71
N LEU A 746 -42.55 5.09 27.37
CA LEU A 746 -41.60 6.21 27.36
C LEU A 746 -42.08 7.33 26.44
N TYR A 747 -42.45 7.00 25.20
CA TYR A 747 -42.95 7.97 24.21
C TYR A 747 -44.19 8.73 24.72
N ARG A 748 -45.19 8.05 25.29
CA ARG A 748 -46.41 8.72 25.79
C ARG A 748 -46.12 9.70 26.92
N ALA A 749 -45.20 9.36 27.83
CA ALA A 749 -44.84 10.22 28.95
C ALA A 749 -43.93 11.39 28.55
N TYR A 750 -43.05 11.20 27.57
CA TYR A 750 -42.07 12.19 27.10
C TYR A 750 -42.61 13.14 26.02
N LYS A 751 -43.48 12.66 25.11
CA LYS A 751 -44.10 13.46 24.02
C LYS A 751 -44.67 14.83 24.44
N PRO A 752 -45.32 15.02 25.61
CA PRO A 752 -45.96 16.29 25.98
C PRO A 752 -45.00 17.47 26.16
N LYS A 753 -43.71 17.21 26.37
CA LYS A 753 -42.67 18.25 26.45
C LYS A 753 -41.49 18.04 25.50
N LYS A 754 -41.14 16.78 25.19
CA LYS A 754 -39.91 16.39 24.48
C LYS A 754 -38.64 17.05 25.04
N MET A 755 -38.62 17.43 26.32
CA MET A 755 -37.47 18.10 26.95
C MET A 755 -36.47 17.04 27.39
N ALA A 756 -35.23 17.13 26.89
CA ALA A 756 -34.20 16.11 27.08
C ALA A 756 -32.80 16.74 27.10
N VAL A 757 -31.92 16.21 27.95
CA VAL A 757 -30.55 16.68 28.12
C VAL A 757 -29.60 15.48 28.12
N ALA A 758 -28.68 15.45 27.15
CA ALA A 758 -27.68 14.40 27.03
C ALA A 758 -26.42 14.75 27.83
N VAL A 759 -25.92 13.77 28.60
CA VAL A 759 -24.66 13.89 29.36
C VAL A 759 -23.58 13.10 28.61
N ARG A 760 -22.62 13.82 28.01
CA ARG A 760 -21.67 13.31 27.01
C ARG A 760 -20.23 13.20 27.51
#